data_AF-A0A2E4X693-F1
#
_entry.id   AF-A0A2E4X693-F1
#
_cell.length_a   1.000
_cell.length_b   1.000
_cell.length_c   1.000
_cell.angle_alpha   90.00
_cell.angle_beta   90.00
_cell.angle_gamma   90.00
#
_symmetry.space_group_name_H-M   'P 1'
#
loop_
_entity.id
_entity.type
_entity.pdbx_description
1 polymer ?
#
loop_
_entity_poly.entity_id
_entity_poly.type
_entity_poly.pdbx_seq_one_letter_code
_entity_poly.pdbx_strand_id
1 'polypeptide(L)'
;MKKSYLDYAMSVIVSRALPDIRDGLKPVHRRILFSMYDGNYDSNKPHRKSARIVGEVMGKFHPHGDNAIYEAMVRLAQDFSMSLPLLDGQGNFGSMDGDPPAAMRYTETRLAKVADTLLEDLDKDTVNFVDNYDTTLTEPEVLPARYPNLLVNGSGGIAVGMATNIPPHNLGEIVEACISLLDDPAIDDESLRKIVLGPDFPTGGIIIGGSGIKNSFDTGRGSVIIRGVTNIENTSKDRTAIIIKEIPYQVNKSRLVEQIADSVRAKKIEGISDLRDESDKDGVRVVIELKRDATPEVVLNQLHKYTSLQTSFGANVLALKNGMPTQLGTREILETFINYRIEVIIKRTTFDLIKAKEKEHILLGLAVAIENIDEMIDLIKESKDTNDALKKILEKKWNFQSLAKLLMKNADKRLSEIISKFSYLSSEQAKAILELRLQRLTGLEREKVEKDLLEEARKISDYLSILASKTKIKQIIKKELEEIKNNYAVDRRTKIIENYEEKNLDDLIEKEDVVLTLTKSGYVKIVPVDTYRSQKRGGKGRAGMTTKDDDFVEKVLTINSHDIVLFFTNKGIVHQIKVYKLPKGSPQSKGRPLVNLIPLSENELTTAMLVLPNKESEKTLIFVTKFGNVRRNKVSDFINIKANGKRAMKLDNNDKLIQVLLAGDKNDVILSTSKGKCVRFNVNDVRVFSGRTSMGVRGIKLQNNDRIISASILNSVDINTDEREEYLKYVSSLRRKEKKKIDIKKDRLELLNSKQEFLLSVTENGYGKRSSSYEYRKTKRGGQGIINIETSERNGGVVASFPVEEDEEVIMVTNRGKLIRLLVKGIRIAGRVTQGVTLLNTEKSEKVVSVTTVKKNEVE
;
A
#
# COMPACT_ATOMS: atom_id res chain seq x y z
N MET A 1 -5.52 -41.65 -23.21
CA MET A 1 -4.91 -40.35 -22.83
C MET A 1 -5.95 -39.29 -22.46
N LYS A 2 -6.82 -38.82 -23.37
CA LYS A 2 -7.84 -37.78 -23.07
C LYS A 2 -8.77 -38.14 -21.90
N LYS A 3 -9.29 -39.37 -21.86
CA LYS A 3 -10.14 -39.87 -20.77
C LYS A 3 -9.39 -39.87 -19.43
N SER A 4 -8.23 -40.49 -19.36
CA SER A 4 -7.38 -40.53 -18.16
C SER A 4 -6.99 -39.15 -17.64
N TYR A 5 -6.71 -38.19 -18.54
CA TYR A 5 -6.44 -36.81 -18.15
C TYR A 5 -7.69 -36.12 -17.57
N LEU A 6 -8.87 -36.33 -18.18
CA LEU A 6 -10.12 -35.75 -17.71
C LEU A 6 -10.54 -36.32 -16.34
N ASP A 7 -10.40 -37.62 -16.14
CA ASP A 7 -10.69 -38.29 -14.86
C ASP A 7 -9.75 -37.77 -13.76
N TYR A 8 -8.45 -37.67 -14.04
CA TYR A 8 -7.47 -37.09 -13.11
C TYR A 8 -7.76 -35.62 -12.82
N ALA A 9 -8.03 -34.81 -13.84
CA ALA A 9 -8.33 -33.39 -13.68
C ALA A 9 -9.57 -33.17 -12.81
N MET A 10 -10.65 -33.93 -13.07
CA MET A 10 -11.89 -33.83 -12.30
C MET A 10 -11.68 -34.22 -10.84
N SER A 11 -10.95 -35.31 -10.58
CA SER A 11 -10.60 -35.74 -9.22
C SER A 11 -9.79 -34.69 -8.46
N VAL A 12 -8.81 -34.04 -9.11
CA VAL A 12 -8.02 -32.98 -8.46
C VAL A 12 -8.86 -31.73 -8.17
N ILE A 13 -9.76 -31.36 -9.08
CA ILE A 13 -10.63 -30.19 -8.93
C ILE A 13 -11.61 -30.38 -7.78
N VAL A 14 -12.34 -31.50 -7.77
CA VAL A 14 -13.46 -31.74 -6.84
C VAL A 14 -12.98 -32.29 -5.49
N SER A 15 -12.01 -33.20 -5.49
CA SER A 15 -11.67 -33.98 -4.30
C SER A 15 -10.34 -33.59 -3.65
N ARG A 16 -9.68 -32.50 -4.09
CA ARG A 16 -8.39 -32.09 -3.53
C ARG A 16 -8.23 -30.58 -3.35
N ALA A 17 -8.39 -29.80 -4.43
CA ALA A 17 -7.86 -28.44 -4.47
C ALA A 17 -8.82 -27.36 -3.95
N LEU A 18 -10.12 -27.47 -4.29
CA LEU A 18 -11.12 -26.44 -3.98
C LEU A 18 -11.90 -26.78 -2.70
N PRO A 19 -12.25 -25.77 -1.87
CA PRO A 19 -13.15 -25.96 -0.75
C PRO A 19 -14.60 -26.06 -1.21
N ASP A 20 -15.46 -26.67 -0.39
CA ASP A 20 -16.92 -26.59 -0.55
C ASP A 20 -17.44 -25.27 0.05
N ILE A 21 -18.42 -24.64 -0.61
CA ILE A 21 -19.00 -23.36 -0.17
C ILE A 21 -19.75 -23.46 1.18
N ARG A 22 -20.28 -24.65 1.51
CA ARG A 22 -21.14 -24.86 2.69
C ARG A 22 -20.36 -24.81 4.00
N ASP A 23 -19.17 -25.42 4.04
CA ASP A 23 -18.32 -25.50 5.24
C ASP A 23 -16.96 -24.77 5.09
N GLY A 24 -16.60 -24.37 3.87
CA GLY A 24 -15.35 -23.70 3.58
C GLY A 24 -14.10 -24.58 3.70
N LEU A 25 -14.25 -25.90 3.72
CA LEU A 25 -13.15 -26.83 3.96
C LEU A 25 -12.78 -27.59 2.69
N LYS A 26 -11.48 -27.83 2.54
CA LYS A 26 -10.98 -28.81 1.57
C LYS A 26 -11.18 -30.22 2.13
N PRO A 27 -11.22 -31.25 1.27
CA PRO A 27 -11.37 -32.64 1.71
C PRO A 27 -10.32 -33.07 2.75
N VAL A 28 -9.06 -32.65 2.62
CA VAL A 28 -8.02 -32.97 3.62
C VAL A 28 -8.32 -32.32 4.99
N HIS A 29 -8.79 -31.07 5.03
CA HIS A 29 -9.14 -30.41 6.30
C HIS A 29 -10.34 -31.09 6.95
N ARG A 30 -11.37 -31.42 6.16
CA ARG A 30 -12.57 -32.12 6.63
C ARG A 30 -12.23 -33.48 7.24
N ARG A 31 -11.38 -34.26 6.56
CA ARG A 31 -10.90 -35.56 7.03
C ARG A 31 -10.07 -35.47 8.30
N ILE A 32 -9.23 -34.44 8.45
CA ILE A 32 -8.49 -34.19 9.68
C ILE A 32 -9.47 -33.92 10.84
N LEU A 33 -10.39 -32.97 10.67
CA LEU A 33 -11.36 -32.61 11.72
C LEU A 33 -12.28 -33.79 12.07
N PHE A 34 -12.80 -34.51 11.08
CA PHE A 34 -13.65 -35.67 11.29
C PHE A 34 -12.91 -36.83 11.96
N SER A 35 -11.69 -37.17 11.51
CA SER A 35 -10.87 -38.18 12.19
C SER A 35 -10.54 -37.75 13.62
N MET A 36 -10.43 -36.45 13.88
CA MET A 36 -10.16 -35.98 15.22
C MET A 36 -11.38 -36.06 16.15
N TYR A 37 -12.56 -35.83 15.60
CA TYR A 37 -13.86 -36.06 16.26
C TYR A 37 -14.08 -37.55 16.55
N ASP A 38 -13.94 -38.43 15.56
CA ASP A 38 -14.05 -39.89 15.70
C ASP A 38 -13.02 -40.46 16.69
N GLY A 39 -11.80 -39.90 16.67
CA GLY A 39 -10.71 -40.24 17.59
C GLY A 39 -10.84 -39.64 18.99
N ASN A 40 -11.90 -38.88 19.27
CA ASN A 40 -12.22 -38.34 20.58
C ASN A 40 -11.16 -37.34 21.12
N TYR A 41 -10.58 -36.50 20.23
CA TYR A 41 -9.55 -35.51 20.53
C TYR A 41 -10.11 -34.10 20.75
N ASP A 42 -11.21 -34.01 21.49
CA ASP A 42 -11.94 -32.77 21.77
C ASP A 42 -11.08 -31.70 22.47
N SER A 43 -11.56 -30.47 22.40
CA SER A 43 -10.93 -29.29 22.98
C SER A 43 -10.70 -29.36 24.50
N ASN A 44 -11.53 -30.13 25.22
CA ASN A 44 -11.42 -30.33 26.67
C ASN A 44 -10.48 -31.49 27.07
N LYS A 45 -9.88 -32.19 26.11
CA LYS A 45 -8.96 -33.32 26.37
C LYS A 45 -7.50 -32.90 26.27
N PRO A 46 -6.57 -33.69 26.84
CA PRO A 46 -5.15 -33.40 26.70
C PRO A 46 -4.70 -33.60 25.26
N HIS A 47 -3.67 -32.85 24.85
CA HIS A 47 -3.06 -33.00 23.52
C HIS A 47 -2.60 -34.43 23.26
N ARG A 48 -2.50 -34.77 21.97
CA ARG A 48 -2.03 -36.08 21.49
C ARG A 48 -0.99 -35.87 20.41
N LYS A 49 -0.08 -36.84 20.29
CA LYS A 49 0.98 -36.79 19.28
C LYS A 49 0.39 -36.64 17.88
N SER A 50 0.88 -35.63 17.17
CA SER A 50 0.47 -35.34 15.79
C SER A 50 0.64 -36.55 14.87
N ALA A 51 1.70 -37.35 15.06
CA ALA A 51 1.93 -38.59 14.31
C ALA A 51 0.77 -39.59 14.39
N ARG A 52 0.09 -39.69 15.54
CA ARG A 52 -1.06 -40.60 15.71
C ARG A 52 -2.24 -40.16 14.87
N ILE A 53 -2.59 -38.87 14.94
CA ILE A 53 -3.70 -38.29 14.18
C ILE A 53 -3.43 -38.39 12.69
N VAL A 54 -2.21 -38.06 12.24
CA VAL A 54 -1.80 -38.20 10.82
C VAL A 54 -1.94 -39.64 10.35
N GLY A 55 -1.48 -40.62 11.16
CA GLY A 55 -1.63 -42.04 10.84
C GLY A 55 -3.08 -42.51 10.76
N GLU A 56 -3.94 -42.05 11.66
CA GLU A 56 -5.38 -42.36 11.65
C GLU A 56 -6.09 -41.76 10.43
N VAL A 57 -5.83 -40.49 10.12
CA VAL A 57 -6.38 -39.83 8.92
C VAL A 57 -5.92 -40.55 7.65
N MET A 58 -4.63 -40.89 7.57
CA MET A 58 -4.06 -41.56 6.40
C MET A 58 -4.64 -42.96 6.22
N GLY A 59 -4.74 -43.73 7.30
CA GLY A 59 -5.24 -45.10 7.26
C GLY A 59 -6.73 -45.19 6.93
N LYS A 60 -7.56 -44.31 7.52
CA LYS A 60 -9.02 -44.39 7.41
C LYS A 60 -9.60 -43.64 6.21
N PHE A 61 -9.10 -42.43 5.92
CA PHE A 61 -9.84 -41.47 5.06
C PHE A 61 -9.01 -40.85 3.94
N HIS A 62 -7.71 -40.63 4.14
CA HIS A 62 -6.86 -39.87 3.22
C HIS A 62 -5.65 -40.70 2.75
N PRO A 63 -5.77 -41.54 1.69
CA PRO A 63 -4.72 -42.46 1.24
C PRO A 63 -3.60 -41.74 0.46
N HIS A 64 -3.22 -40.53 0.89
CA HIS A 64 -2.13 -39.74 0.34
C HIS A 64 -1.09 -39.50 1.43
N GLY A 65 0.14 -39.19 1.02
CA GLY A 65 1.30 -39.15 1.91
C GLY A 65 1.09 -38.34 3.20
N ASP A 66 1.66 -38.85 4.28
CA ASP A 66 1.67 -38.29 5.64
C ASP A 66 2.07 -36.81 5.68
N ASN A 67 3.07 -36.40 4.89
CA ASN A 67 3.55 -35.03 4.85
C ASN A 67 2.45 -34.02 4.48
N ALA A 68 1.60 -34.32 3.48
CA ALA A 68 0.55 -33.42 3.05
C ALA A 68 -0.54 -33.24 4.12
N ILE A 69 -0.84 -34.30 4.87
CA ILE A 69 -1.77 -34.28 6.00
C ILE A 69 -1.17 -33.47 7.14
N TYR A 70 0.11 -33.71 7.46
CA TYR A 70 0.81 -33.00 8.53
C TYR A 70 0.93 -31.50 8.24
N GLU A 71 1.29 -31.10 7.02
CA GLU A 71 1.33 -29.69 6.61
C GLU A 71 -0.03 -29.02 6.70
N ALA A 72 -1.09 -29.70 6.27
CA ALA A 72 -2.46 -29.21 6.40
C ALA A 72 -2.85 -29.03 7.87
N MET A 73 -2.51 -30.00 8.73
CA MET A 73 -2.76 -29.93 10.17
C MET A 73 -1.98 -28.80 10.84
N VAL A 74 -0.71 -28.59 10.45
CA VAL A 74 0.12 -27.50 10.96
C VAL A 74 -0.50 -26.15 10.61
N ARG A 75 -0.96 -25.96 9.36
CA ARG A 75 -1.66 -24.75 8.94
C ARG A 75 -2.91 -24.49 9.78
N LEU A 76 -3.65 -25.55 10.13
CA LEU A 76 -4.87 -25.43 10.96
C LEU A 76 -4.61 -24.96 12.40
N ALA A 77 -3.36 -25.02 12.87
CA ALA A 77 -2.92 -24.61 14.20
C ALA A 77 -2.16 -23.26 14.22
N GLN A 78 -1.72 -22.74 13.07
CA GLN A 78 -0.94 -21.51 12.99
C GLN A 78 -1.83 -20.25 13.02
N ASP A 79 -1.67 -19.42 14.05
CA ASP A 79 -2.39 -18.15 14.25
C ASP A 79 -2.01 -17.05 13.25
N PHE A 80 -0.79 -17.07 12.71
CA PHE A 80 -0.37 -16.17 11.63
C PHE A 80 -0.83 -16.63 10.24
N SER A 81 -1.29 -17.88 10.09
CA SER A 81 -1.84 -18.40 8.83
C SER A 81 -3.37 -18.47 8.80
N MET A 82 -4.03 -18.56 9.96
CA MET A 82 -5.48 -18.62 10.06
C MET A 82 -6.02 -17.51 10.94
N SER A 83 -7.08 -16.85 10.49
CA SER A 83 -7.76 -15.83 11.30
C SER A 83 -8.33 -16.46 12.58
N LEU A 84 -8.88 -17.67 12.46
CA LEU A 84 -9.49 -18.44 13.54
C LEU A 84 -8.99 -19.90 13.45
N PRO A 85 -7.89 -20.24 14.18
CA PRO A 85 -7.33 -21.59 14.18
C PRO A 85 -8.34 -22.66 14.59
N LEU A 86 -8.35 -23.78 13.87
CA LEU A 86 -9.27 -24.89 14.11
C LEU A 86 -8.63 -25.99 14.98
N LEU A 87 -7.31 -25.98 15.12
CA LEU A 87 -6.58 -26.90 15.98
C LEU A 87 -5.79 -26.12 17.04
N ASP A 88 -5.72 -26.69 18.23
CA ASP A 88 -4.86 -26.24 19.32
C ASP A 88 -3.59 -27.10 19.31
N GLY A 89 -2.45 -26.45 19.10
CA GLY A 89 -1.16 -27.09 18.88
C GLY A 89 -0.17 -26.77 20.00
N GLN A 90 0.54 -27.79 20.46
CA GLN A 90 1.62 -27.68 21.45
C GLN A 90 2.94 -28.16 20.84
N GLY A 91 3.93 -27.28 20.82
CA GLY A 91 5.26 -27.52 20.23
C GLY A 91 5.62 -26.48 19.17
N ASN A 92 6.67 -26.76 18.38
CA ASN A 92 7.07 -25.87 17.29
C ASN A 92 6.26 -26.18 16.02
N PHE A 93 5.28 -25.33 15.71
CA PHE A 93 4.45 -25.38 14.50
C PHE A 93 4.98 -24.49 13.37
N GLY A 94 6.24 -24.05 13.44
CA GLY A 94 6.85 -23.12 12.49
C GLY A 94 6.64 -21.67 12.89
N SER A 95 7.23 -20.76 12.11
CA SER A 95 7.28 -19.33 12.42
C SER A 95 7.00 -18.45 11.20
N MET A 96 6.76 -17.15 11.42
CA MET A 96 6.68 -16.14 10.36
C MET A 96 8.02 -15.92 9.63
N ASP A 97 9.11 -16.41 10.20
CA ASP A 97 10.44 -16.46 9.59
C ASP A 97 10.57 -17.55 8.52
N GLY A 98 9.56 -18.41 8.38
CA GLY A 98 9.55 -19.52 7.43
C GLY A 98 10.30 -20.74 7.93
N ASP A 99 10.59 -20.81 9.22
CA ASP A 99 11.07 -22.05 9.82
C ASP A 99 9.98 -23.12 9.67
N PRO A 100 10.33 -24.31 9.16
CA PRO A 100 9.36 -25.39 9.06
C PRO A 100 8.94 -25.86 10.46
N PRO A 101 7.74 -26.44 10.58
CA PRO A 101 7.33 -27.08 11.83
C PRO A 101 8.30 -28.19 12.22
N ALA A 102 8.43 -28.46 13.51
CA ALA A 102 9.13 -29.65 13.98
C ALA A 102 8.44 -30.93 13.45
N ALA A 103 9.16 -32.04 13.44
CA ALA A 103 8.59 -33.31 12.99
C ALA A 103 7.38 -33.74 13.86
N MET A 104 6.39 -34.41 13.23
CA MET A 104 5.12 -34.84 13.85
C MET A 104 5.25 -35.74 15.10
N ARG A 105 6.45 -36.24 15.41
CA ARG A 105 6.76 -36.99 16.64
C ARG A 105 6.95 -36.09 17.87
N TYR A 106 7.24 -34.81 17.66
CA TYR A 106 7.47 -33.85 18.73
C TYR A 106 6.24 -32.99 19.00
N THR A 107 5.51 -32.61 17.95
CA THR A 107 4.30 -31.82 18.05
C THR A 107 3.12 -32.63 18.59
N GLU A 108 2.25 -31.93 19.32
CA GLU A 108 1.01 -32.47 19.84
C GLU A 108 -0.14 -31.55 19.46
N THR A 109 -1.30 -32.12 19.15
CA THR A 109 -2.50 -31.39 18.71
C THR A 109 -3.76 -31.94 19.37
N ARG A 110 -4.78 -31.09 19.44
CA ARG A 110 -6.19 -31.41 19.72
C ARG A 110 -7.10 -30.45 18.95
N LEU A 111 -8.41 -30.67 18.96
CA LEU A 111 -9.37 -29.73 18.39
C LEU A 111 -9.34 -28.40 19.17
N ALA A 112 -9.35 -27.27 18.46
CA ALA A 112 -9.60 -25.99 19.11
C ALA A 112 -11.09 -25.91 19.50
N LYS A 113 -11.41 -25.16 20.56
CA LYS A 113 -12.81 -25.03 21.05
C LYS A 113 -13.80 -24.56 19.97
N VAL A 114 -13.33 -23.74 19.02
CA VAL A 114 -14.16 -23.25 17.91
C VAL A 114 -14.48 -24.34 16.89
N ALA A 115 -13.63 -25.36 16.73
CA ALA A 115 -13.87 -26.45 15.79
C ALA A 115 -15.09 -27.30 16.18
N ASP A 116 -15.46 -27.32 17.47
CA ASP A 116 -16.68 -27.96 17.95
C ASP A 116 -17.91 -27.40 17.20
N THR A 117 -17.93 -26.09 16.91
CA THR A 117 -19.01 -25.43 16.16
C THR A 117 -19.10 -25.84 14.68
N LEU A 118 -18.11 -26.57 14.16
CA LEU A 118 -18.16 -27.18 12.84
C LEU A 118 -18.58 -28.66 12.89
N LEU A 119 -18.46 -29.33 14.03
CA LEU A 119 -18.61 -30.78 14.18
C LEU A 119 -19.85 -31.19 14.99
N GLU A 120 -20.43 -30.29 15.78
CA GLU A 120 -21.66 -30.53 16.55
C GLU A 120 -22.82 -30.99 15.66
N ASP A 121 -23.67 -31.87 16.21
CA ASP A 121 -24.85 -32.46 15.56
C ASP A 121 -24.54 -33.38 14.36
N LEU A 122 -23.30 -33.83 14.17
CA LEU A 122 -22.93 -34.78 13.11
C LEU A 122 -23.59 -36.17 13.29
N ASP A 123 -23.86 -36.56 14.53
CA ASP A 123 -24.52 -37.80 14.94
C ASP A 123 -26.04 -37.79 14.74
N LYS A 124 -26.62 -36.66 14.31
CA LYS A 124 -28.08 -36.44 14.17
C LYS A 124 -28.55 -36.41 12.71
N ASP A 125 -27.86 -37.13 11.82
CA ASP A 125 -28.22 -37.23 10.39
C ASP A 125 -28.37 -35.85 9.72
N THR A 126 -27.53 -34.90 10.13
CA THR A 126 -27.57 -33.51 9.63
C THR A 126 -26.90 -33.35 8.26
N VAL A 127 -26.02 -34.27 7.90
CA VAL A 127 -25.25 -34.27 6.66
C VAL A 127 -25.22 -35.67 6.05
N ASN A 128 -25.04 -35.73 4.74
CA ASN A 128 -24.87 -37.00 4.05
C ASN A 128 -23.48 -37.57 4.36
N PHE A 129 -23.43 -38.89 4.53
CA PHE A 129 -22.20 -39.65 4.61
C PHE A 129 -21.94 -40.35 3.27
N VAL A 130 -20.68 -40.39 2.86
CA VAL A 130 -20.19 -41.08 1.67
C VAL A 130 -19.19 -42.16 2.09
N ASP A 131 -19.07 -43.20 1.27
CA ASP A 131 -18.06 -44.24 1.50
C ASP A 131 -16.66 -43.65 1.39
N ASN A 132 -15.75 -44.12 2.25
CA ASN A 132 -14.33 -43.83 2.14
C ASN A 132 -13.73 -44.54 0.90
N TYR A 133 -12.44 -44.32 0.66
CA TYR A 133 -11.76 -44.80 -0.55
C TYR A 133 -11.74 -46.33 -0.73
N ASP A 134 -11.88 -47.11 0.34
CA ASP A 134 -11.91 -48.59 0.31
C ASP A 134 -13.29 -49.17 0.66
N THR A 135 -14.32 -48.32 0.81
CA THR A 135 -15.71 -48.69 1.11
C THR A 135 -15.92 -49.45 2.43
N THR A 136 -14.97 -49.36 3.37
CA THR A 136 -15.08 -50.01 4.69
C THR A 136 -15.60 -49.08 5.78
N LEU A 137 -15.45 -47.77 5.60
CA LEU A 137 -15.89 -46.73 6.52
C LEU A 137 -16.68 -45.66 5.76
N THR A 138 -17.36 -44.79 6.50
CA THR A 138 -18.04 -43.63 5.93
C THR A 138 -17.42 -42.33 6.44
N GLU A 139 -17.47 -41.29 5.62
CA GLU A 139 -17.01 -39.93 5.95
C GLU A 139 -18.09 -38.91 5.56
N PRO A 140 -18.20 -37.77 6.27
CA PRO A 140 -19.19 -36.75 5.93
C PRO A 140 -18.81 -36.03 4.64
N GLU A 141 -19.80 -35.83 3.75
CA GLU A 141 -19.61 -35.06 2.51
C GLU A 141 -19.22 -33.61 2.80
N VAL A 142 -19.91 -33.01 3.78
CA VAL A 142 -19.70 -31.67 4.34
C VAL A 142 -19.92 -31.68 5.84
N LEU A 143 -19.39 -30.69 6.55
CA LEU A 143 -19.63 -30.54 7.98
C LEU A 143 -20.82 -29.59 8.27
N PRO A 144 -21.60 -29.83 9.34
CA PRO A 144 -22.76 -29.01 9.75
C PRO A 144 -22.36 -27.65 10.34
N ALA A 145 -21.52 -26.91 9.61
CA ALA A 145 -20.90 -25.66 10.03
C ALA A 145 -21.94 -24.66 10.59
N ARG A 146 -21.65 -24.11 11.78
CA ARG A 146 -22.50 -23.08 12.42
C ARG A 146 -22.11 -21.64 12.06
N TYR A 147 -21.00 -21.44 11.34
CA TYR A 147 -20.59 -20.13 10.81
C TYR A 147 -19.93 -20.28 9.41
N PRO A 148 -19.92 -19.23 8.58
CA PRO A 148 -19.39 -19.28 7.20
C PRO A 148 -17.85 -19.25 7.19
N ASN A 149 -17.23 -20.36 7.57
CA ASN A 149 -15.78 -20.52 7.70
C ASN A 149 -15.00 -20.20 6.40
N LEU A 150 -15.61 -20.38 5.22
CA LEU A 150 -15.01 -20.03 3.93
C LEU A 150 -14.54 -18.57 3.88
N LEU A 151 -15.35 -17.63 4.41
CA LEU A 151 -15.01 -16.20 4.44
C LEU A 151 -14.11 -15.87 5.62
N VAL A 152 -14.38 -16.45 6.79
CA VAL A 152 -13.64 -16.14 8.03
C VAL A 152 -12.17 -16.51 7.91
N ASN A 153 -11.88 -17.73 7.47
CA ASN A 153 -10.51 -18.22 7.38
C ASN A 153 -9.91 -18.14 5.97
N GLY A 154 -10.75 -18.01 4.94
CA GLY A 154 -10.30 -18.08 3.57
C GLY A 154 -9.78 -19.47 3.20
N SER A 155 -9.23 -19.58 2.00
CA SER A 155 -8.64 -20.81 1.46
C SER A 155 -7.76 -20.47 0.28
N GLY A 156 -6.69 -21.24 0.08
CA GLY A 156 -5.80 -21.07 -1.07
C GLY A 156 -5.46 -22.43 -1.66
N GLY A 157 -5.49 -22.57 -2.98
CA GLY A 157 -5.22 -23.83 -3.65
C GLY A 157 -5.07 -23.69 -5.16
N ILE A 158 -4.29 -24.58 -5.75
CA ILE A 158 -4.10 -24.68 -7.21
C ILE A 158 -4.67 -26.02 -7.65
N ALA A 159 -5.54 -26.01 -8.65
CA ALA A 159 -6.11 -27.20 -9.27
C ALA A 159 -5.69 -27.28 -10.74
N VAL A 160 -6.20 -28.28 -11.48
CA VAL A 160 -5.93 -28.40 -12.92
C VAL A 160 -6.71 -27.32 -13.67
N GLY A 161 -6.01 -26.32 -14.22
CA GLY A 161 -6.59 -25.24 -15.04
C GLY A 161 -7.25 -24.11 -14.26
N MET A 162 -7.20 -24.14 -12.92
CA MET A 162 -7.83 -23.12 -12.07
C MET A 162 -7.06 -22.96 -10.74
N ALA A 163 -7.27 -21.84 -10.07
CA ALA A 163 -6.73 -21.58 -8.75
C ALA A 163 -7.79 -20.87 -7.90
N THR A 164 -7.67 -20.99 -6.58
CA THR A 164 -8.47 -20.27 -5.60
C THR A 164 -7.55 -19.58 -4.61
N ASN A 165 -7.89 -18.35 -4.25
CA ASN A 165 -7.20 -17.56 -3.25
C ASN A 165 -8.19 -16.62 -2.58
N ILE A 166 -8.76 -17.07 -1.46
CA ILE A 166 -9.84 -16.41 -0.74
C ILE A 166 -9.23 -15.73 0.48
N PRO A 167 -9.39 -14.40 0.62
CA PRO A 167 -8.88 -13.68 1.78
C PRO A 167 -9.73 -13.99 3.03
N PRO A 168 -9.11 -14.05 4.23
CA PRO A 168 -9.84 -14.13 5.49
C PRO A 168 -10.60 -12.81 5.76
N HIS A 169 -11.67 -12.91 6.55
CA HIS A 169 -12.52 -11.80 6.98
C HIS A 169 -12.77 -11.88 8.49
N ASN A 170 -13.19 -10.76 9.06
CA ASN A 170 -13.50 -10.68 10.48
C ASN A 170 -14.78 -11.48 10.80
N LEU A 171 -14.72 -12.39 11.79
CA LEU A 171 -15.86 -13.21 12.18
C LEU A 171 -17.08 -12.37 12.62
N GLY A 172 -16.85 -11.30 13.38
CA GLY A 172 -17.91 -10.44 13.88
C GLY A 172 -18.67 -9.74 12.76
N GLU A 173 -17.95 -9.19 11.78
CA GLU A 173 -18.52 -8.55 10.60
C GLU A 173 -19.33 -9.54 9.75
N ILE A 174 -18.79 -10.74 9.55
CA ILE A 174 -19.44 -11.78 8.74
C ILE A 174 -20.71 -12.30 9.42
N VAL A 175 -20.68 -12.51 10.74
CA VAL A 175 -21.88 -12.89 11.50
C VAL A 175 -22.95 -11.80 11.42
N GLU A 176 -22.57 -10.53 11.59
CA GLU A 176 -23.49 -9.40 11.50
C GLU A 176 -24.15 -9.32 10.11
N ALA A 177 -23.38 -9.59 9.05
CA ALA A 177 -23.89 -9.65 7.69
C ALA A 177 -24.88 -10.81 7.48
N CYS A 178 -24.61 -11.99 8.06
CA CYS A 178 -25.55 -13.11 8.05
C CYS A 178 -26.85 -12.76 8.79
N ILE A 179 -26.78 -12.13 9.96
CA ILE A 179 -27.95 -11.72 10.73
C ILE A 179 -28.78 -10.69 9.94
N SER A 180 -28.12 -9.72 9.32
CA SER A 180 -28.76 -8.69 8.49
C SER A 180 -29.49 -9.31 7.28
N LEU A 181 -28.89 -10.29 6.60
CA LEU A 181 -29.54 -11.04 5.51
C LEU A 181 -30.70 -11.93 5.98
N LEU A 182 -30.63 -12.45 7.20
CA LEU A 182 -31.74 -13.21 7.80
C LEU A 182 -32.94 -12.31 8.10
N ASP A 183 -32.69 -11.07 8.54
CA ASP A 183 -33.70 -10.03 8.78
C ASP A 183 -34.30 -9.50 7.49
N ASP A 184 -33.46 -9.02 6.59
CA ASP A 184 -33.84 -8.47 5.30
C ASP A 184 -33.05 -9.15 4.17
N PRO A 185 -33.64 -10.16 3.51
CA PRO A 185 -33.02 -10.81 2.35
C PRO A 185 -32.81 -9.86 1.16
N ALA A 186 -33.49 -8.70 1.12
CA ALA A 186 -33.41 -7.73 0.04
C ALA A 186 -32.44 -6.58 0.32
N ILE A 187 -31.70 -6.61 1.45
CA ILE A 187 -30.66 -5.63 1.77
C ILE A 187 -29.72 -5.46 0.58
N ASP A 188 -29.34 -4.22 0.27
CA ASP A 188 -28.49 -3.90 -0.88
C ASP A 188 -27.00 -4.17 -0.59
N ASP A 189 -26.19 -4.31 -1.64
CA ASP A 189 -24.75 -4.59 -1.50
C ASP A 189 -23.95 -3.45 -0.87
N GLU A 190 -24.41 -2.20 -0.99
CA GLU A 190 -23.71 -1.07 -0.35
C GLU A 190 -23.88 -1.11 1.16
N SER A 191 -25.08 -1.42 1.64
CA SER A 191 -25.35 -1.64 3.05
C SER A 191 -24.57 -2.83 3.60
N LEU A 192 -24.47 -3.95 2.87
CA LEU A 192 -23.63 -5.08 3.29
C LEU A 192 -22.15 -4.73 3.35
N ARG A 193 -21.62 -3.91 2.43
CA ARG A 193 -20.23 -3.44 2.46
C ARG A 193 -19.93 -2.50 3.63
N LYS A 194 -20.93 -1.84 4.20
CA LYS A 194 -20.78 -1.05 5.44
C LYS A 194 -20.62 -1.95 6.68
N ILE A 195 -21.06 -3.20 6.59
CA ILE A 195 -20.90 -4.22 7.64
C ILE A 195 -19.60 -5.00 7.42
N VAL A 196 -19.42 -5.57 6.23
CA VAL A 196 -18.21 -6.30 5.83
C VAL A 196 -17.27 -5.32 5.14
N LEU A 197 -16.39 -4.70 5.93
CA LEU A 197 -15.52 -3.62 5.46
C LEU A 197 -14.50 -4.10 4.44
N GLY A 198 -14.12 -5.37 4.53
CA GLY A 198 -13.17 -6.03 3.65
C GLY A 198 -12.34 -7.09 4.38
N PRO A 199 -11.33 -7.66 3.72
CA PRO A 199 -10.45 -8.67 4.30
C PRO A 199 -9.86 -8.26 5.64
N ASP A 200 -9.78 -9.20 6.58
CA ASP A 200 -9.10 -9.03 7.86
C ASP A 200 -8.05 -10.13 8.01
N PHE A 201 -6.78 -9.75 7.83
CA PHE A 201 -5.66 -10.66 7.81
C PHE A 201 -5.16 -10.96 9.23
N PRO A 202 -4.74 -12.21 9.51
CA PRO A 202 -4.27 -12.58 10.84
C PRO A 202 -3.03 -11.80 11.30
N THR A 203 -2.18 -11.37 10.35
CA THR A 203 -0.97 -10.58 10.61
C THR A 203 -1.23 -9.07 10.70
N GLY A 204 -2.50 -8.63 10.58
CA GLY A 204 -2.87 -7.22 10.51
C GLY A 204 -2.44 -6.55 9.21
N GLY A 205 -1.82 -5.39 9.31
CA GLY A 205 -1.41 -4.56 8.20
C GLY A 205 -2.41 -3.47 7.82
N ILE A 206 -2.09 -2.78 6.73
CA ILE A 206 -2.87 -1.66 6.20
C ILE A 206 -3.25 -1.99 4.77
N ILE A 207 -4.55 -2.12 4.50
CA ILE A 207 -5.07 -2.16 3.13
C ILE A 207 -5.16 -0.75 2.58
N ILE A 208 -4.63 -0.54 1.38
CA ILE A 208 -4.68 0.74 0.68
C ILE A 208 -5.53 0.64 -0.59
N GLY A 209 -6.48 1.57 -0.72
CA GLY A 209 -7.43 1.65 -1.84
C GLY A 209 -8.64 0.73 -1.69
N GLY A 210 -9.82 1.24 -2.02
CA GLY A 210 -11.10 0.51 -1.90
C GLY A 210 -11.52 -0.31 -3.12
N SER A 211 -10.95 -0.06 -4.31
CA SER A 211 -11.40 -0.69 -5.56
C SER A 211 -11.18 -2.21 -5.59
N GLY A 212 -10.04 -2.68 -5.06
CA GLY A 212 -9.73 -4.11 -4.96
C GLY A 212 -10.68 -4.86 -4.03
N ILE A 213 -11.02 -4.25 -2.88
CA ILE A 213 -11.99 -4.80 -1.92
C ILE A 213 -13.36 -4.90 -2.59
N LYS A 214 -13.83 -3.80 -3.19
CA LYS A 214 -15.15 -3.76 -3.85
C LYS A 214 -15.28 -4.83 -4.93
N ASN A 215 -14.30 -4.93 -5.83
CA ASN A 215 -14.34 -5.94 -6.89
C ASN A 215 -14.33 -7.37 -6.34
N SER A 216 -13.54 -7.63 -5.29
CA SER A 216 -13.51 -8.93 -4.62
C SER A 216 -14.84 -9.25 -3.94
N PHE A 217 -15.49 -8.26 -3.33
CA PHE A 217 -16.79 -8.43 -2.68
C PHE A 217 -17.89 -8.74 -3.72
N ASP A 218 -17.95 -7.96 -4.79
CA ASP A 218 -19.03 -8.04 -5.79
C ASP A 218 -18.87 -9.26 -6.70
N THR A 219 -17.63 -9.60 -7.11
CA THR A 219 -17.37 -10.60 -8.17
C THR A 219 -16.53 -11.79 -7.72
N GLY A 220 -15.96 -11.73 -6.51
CA GLY A 220 -14.95 -12.71 -6.08
C GLY A 220 -13.54 -12.49 -6.64
N ARG A 221 -13.31 -11.46 -7.48
CA ARG A 221 -11.98 -11.13 -8.01
C ARG A 221 -11.55 -9.73 -7.67
N GLY A 222 -10.35 -9.58 -7.14
CA GLY A 222 -9.79 -8.26 -6.84
C GLY A 222 -8.32 -8.33 -6.47
N SER A 223 -7.61 -7.23 -6.64
CA SER A 223 -6.24 -7.09 -6.15
C SER A 223 -6.25 -6.16 -4.94
N VAL A 224 -6.07 -6.72 -3.74
CA VAL A 224 -6.06 -5.97 -2.49
C VAL A 224 -4.62 -5.64 -2.14
N ILE A 225 -4.26 -4.36 -2.11
CA ILE A 225 -2.90 -3.93 -1.78
C ILE A 225 -2.76 -3.87 -0.26
N ILE A 226 -1.74 -4.52 0.28
CA ILE A 226 -1.47 -4.63 1.71
C ILE A 226 -0.08 -4.06 2.00
N ARG A 227 0.02 -3.24 3.04
CA ARG A 227 1.25 -2.64 3.52
C ARG A 227 1.48 -3.01 4.99
N GLY A 228 2.74 -3.21 5.37
CA GLY A 228 3.11 -3.40 6.77
C GLY A 228 2.88 -2.14 7.60
N VAL A 229 2.61 -2.31 8.89
CA VAL A 229 2.49 -1.18 9.83
C VAL A 229 3.89 -0.75 10.23
N THR A 230 4.17 0.53 10.05
CA THR A 230 5.46 1.14 10.41
C THR A 230 5.26 2.32 11.36
N ASN A 231 6.29 2.61 12.15
CA ASN A 231 6.37 3.81 12.99
C ASN A 231 7.76 4.45 12.86
N ILE A 232 7.83 5.76 13.05
CA ILE A 232 9.09 6.50 13.07
C ILE A 232 9.44 6.78 14.54
N GLU A 233 10.62 6.36 14.98
CA GLU A 233 11.11 6.54 16.35
C GLU A 233 12.42 7.33 16.35
N ASN A 234 12.58 8.24 17.33
CA ASN A 234 13.85 8.92 17.58
C ASN A 234 14.68 8.06 18.54
N THR A 235 15.88 7.68 18.12
CA THR A 235 16.82 6.92 18.96
C THR A 235 17.73 7.86 19.76
N SER A 236 18.39 7.32 20.79
CA SER A 236 19.18 8.06 21.81
C SER A 236 20.42 8.83 21.30
N LYS A 237 20.65 8.92 19.99
CA LYS A 237 21.84 9.53 19.37
C LYS A 237 21.52 10.53 18.23
N ASP A 238 20.42 11.29 18.33
CA ASP A 238 19.94 12.18 17.25
C ASP A 238 19.79 11.47 15.90
N ARG A 239 19.39 10.19 15.94
CA ARG A 239 19.15 9.38 14.74
C ARG A 239 17.73 8.87 14.75
N THR A 240 17.12 8.87 13.57
CA THR A 240 15.75 8.39 13.37
C THR A 240 15.78 6.94 12.91
N ALA A 241 14.82 6.14 13.34
CA ALA A 241 14.66 4.76 12.88
C ALA A 241 13.21 4.52 12.41
N ILE A 242 13.08 3.70 11.37
CA ILE A 242 11.78 3.16 10.94
C ILE A 242 11.62 1.79 11.59
N ILE A 243 10.53 1.61 12.32
CA ILE A 243 10.19 0.36 13.00
C ILE A 243 9.05 -0.30 12.24
N ILE A 244 9.26 -1.52 11.76
CA ILE A 244 8.19 -2.36 11.22
C ILE A 244 7.59 -3.16 12.38
N LYS A 245 6.30 -2.95 12.64
CA LYS A 245 5.53 -3.61 13.71
C LYS A 245 4.68 -4.78 13.20
N GLU A 246 4.19 -4.68 11.98
CA GLU A 246 3.38 -5.72 11.34
C GLU A 246 3.83 -5.88 9.89
N ILE A 247 3.88 -7.11 9.40
CA ILE A 247 4.22 -7.42 8.00
C ILE A 247 2.96 -7.85 7.24
N PRO A 248 2.92 -7.64 5.91
CA PRO A 248 1.78 -8.08 5.12
C PRO A 248 1.55 -9.60 5.20
N TYR A 249 0.30 -10.01 5.00
CA TYR A 249 -0.09 -11.42 5.03
C TYR A 249 0.67 -12.26 4.00
N GLN A 250 1.08 -13.48 4.41
CA GLN A 250 1.88 -14.42 3.60
C GLN A 250 3.25 -13.88 3.15
N VAL A 251 3.79 -12.87 3.84
CA VAL A 251 5.17 -12.42 3.65
C VAL A 251 6.06 -13.08 4.69
N ASN A 252 7.16 -13.67 4.24
CA ASN A 252 8.20 -14.21 5.11
C ASN A 252 9.07 -13.07 5.65
N LYS A 253 9.21 -12.97 6.98
CA LYS A 253 9.93 -11.86 7.64
C LYS A 253 11.43 -11.88 7.30
N SER A 254 12.10 -13.02 7.45
CA SER A 254 13.51 -13.17 7.13
C SER A 254 13.84 -12.81 5.67
N ARG A 255 12.99 -13.22 4.72
CA ARG A 255 13.12 -12.85 3.30
C ARG A 255 12.89 -11.36 3.04
N LEU A 256 11.97 -10.72 3.77
CA LEU A 256 11.76 -9.27 3.69
C LEU A 256 13.02 -8.52 4.15
N VAL A 257 13.62 -8.93 5.28
CA VAL A 257 14.86 -8.35 5.80
C VAL A 257 16.01 -8.53 4.79
N GLU A 258 16.14 -9.72 4.19
CA GLU A 258 17.11 -9.99 3.13
C GLU A 258 16.89 -9.08 1.90
N GLN A 259 15.65 -8.94 1.43
CA GLN A 259 15.30 -8.04 0.33
C GLN A 259 15.66 -6.58 0.62
N ILE A 260 15.45 -6.11 1.85
CA ILE A 260 15.87 -4.76 2.27
C ILE A 260 17.38 -4.64 2.16
N ALA A 261 18.13 -5.59 2.73
CA ALA A 261 19.60 -5.59 2.69
C ALA A 261 20.17 -5.65 1.26
N ASP A 262 19.57 -6.46 0.39
CA ASP A 262 19.93 -6.55 -1.03
C ASP A 262 19.63 -5.25 -1.77
N SER A 263 18.49 -4.62 -1.49
CA SER A 263 18.11 -3.35 -2.10
C SER A 263 19.01 -2.19 -1.68
N VAL A 264 19.51 -2.21 -0.43
CA VAL A 264 20.54 -1.27 0.05
C VAL A 264 21.89 -1.53 -0.62
N ARG A 265 22.33 -2.81 -0.70
CA ARG A 265 23.59 -3.19 -1.39
C ARG A 265 23.57 -2.82 -2.87
N ALA A 266 22.43 -2.99 -3.54
CA ALA A 266 22.22 -2.60 -4.93
C ALA A 266 22.04 -1.09 -5.15
N LYS A 267 22.06 -0.27 -4.08
CA LYS A 267 21.80 1.18 -4.10
C LYS A 267 20.45 1.55 -4.72
N LYS A 268 19.45 0.69 -4.56
CA LYS A 268 18.04 1.01 -4.89
C LYS A 268 17.38 1.79 -3.76
N ILE A 269 17.74 1.46 -2.53
CA ILE A 269 17.32 2.17 -1.31
C ILE A 269 18.56 2.89 -0.75
N GLU A 270 18.44 4.19 -0.55
CA GLU A 270 19.47 5.03 0.06
C GLU A 270 19.00 5.48 1.46
N GLY A 271 19.87 6.13 2.24
CA GLY A 271 19.49 6.66 3.56
C GLY A 271 19.44 5.64 4.72
N ILE A 272 19.60 4.34 4.49
CA ILE A 272 19.70 3.33 5.56
C ILE A 272 21.15 3.20 6.05
N SER A 273 21.34 3.16 7.36
CA SER A 273 22.63 3.00 8.04
C SER A 273 22.84 1.63 8.66
N ASP A 274 21.80 1.06 9.29
CA ASP A 274 21.82 -0.25 9.93
C ASP A 274 20.43 -0.91 9.86
N LEU A 275 20.39 -2.24 9.98
CA LEU A 275 19.18 -3.06 9.92
C LEU A 275 19.27 -4.17 10.97
N ARG A 276 18.31 -4.22 11.90
CA ARG A 276 18.27 -5.20 12.99
C ARG A 276 16.89 -5.81 13.12
N ASP A 277 16.81 -7.09 13.43
CA ASP A 277 15.58 -7.75 13.84
C ASP A 277 15.58 -7.92 15.36
N GLU A 278 14.68 -7.19 16.03
CA GLU A 278 14.45 -7.20 17.48
C GLU A 278 13.11 -7.88 17.81
N SER A 279 12.56 -8.67 16.88
CA SER A 279 11.31 -9.41 17.11
C SER A 279 11.47 -10.45 18.21
N ASP A 280 10.43 -10.58 19.04
CA ASP A 280 10.37 -11.56 20.11
C ASP A 280 8.99 -12.24 20.11
N LYS A 281 8.66 -12.91 21.23
CA LYS A 281 7.35 -13.56 21.41
C LYS A 281 6.18 -12.59 21.54
N ASP A 282 6.45 -11.31 21.84
CA ASP A 282 5.45 -10.28 22.07
C ASP A 282 5.11 -9.52 20.77
N GLY A 283 5.93 -9.67 19.72
CA GLY A 283 5.57 -9.25 18.37
C GLY A 283 6.74 -9.04 17.41
N VAL A 284 6.40 -8.61 16.19
CA VAL A 284 7.40 -8.26 15.17
C VAL A 284 7.96 -6.87 15.45
N ARG A 285 9.30 -6.76 15.47
CA ARG A 285 10.01 -5.47 15.59
C ARG A 285 11.27 -5.49 14.73
N VAL A 286 11.15 -5.05 13.48
CA VAL A 286 12.33 -4.85 12.61
C VAL A 286 12.73 -3.37 12.64
N VAL A 287 13.97 -3.10 13.01
CA VAL A 287 14.52 -1.75 13.20
C VAL A 287 15.41 -1.37 12.02
N ILE A 288 15.05 -0.30 11.33
CA ILE A 288 15.80 0.27 10.21
C ILE A 288 16.36 1.62 10.64
N GLU A 289 17.64 1.67 11.00
CA GLU A 289 18.28 2.91 11.47
C GLU A 289 18.70 3.77 10.28
N LEU A 290 18.27 5.03 10.26
CA LEU A 290 18.52 5.95 9.15
C LEU A 290 19.85 6.70 9.32
N LYS A 291 20.44 7.13 8.21
CA LYS A 291 21.54 8.10 8.22
C LYS A 291 21.03 9.46 8.71
N ARG A 292 21.93 10.28 9.24
CA ARG A 292 21.59 11.58 9.86
C ARG A 292 20.95 12.58 8.90
N ASP A 293 21.30 12.49 7.62
CA ASP A 293 20.84 13.34 6.53
C ASP A 293 19.61 12.76 5.81
N ALA A 294 19.16 11.55 6.18
CA ALA A 294 18.10 10.87 5.45
C ALA A 294 16.70 11.29 5.91
N THR A 295 15.82 11.58 4.96
CA THR A 295 14.41 11.89 5.25
C THR A 295 13.61 10.58 5.45
N PRO A 296 13.01 10.33 6.63
CA PRO A 296 12.31 9.07 6.92
C PRO A 296 11.22 8.71 5.93
N GLU A 297 10.43 9.69 5.49
CA GLU A 297 9.31 9.49 4.57
C GLU A 297 9.79 9.03 3.19
N VAL A 298 10.96 9.48 2.73
CA VAL A 298 11.54 9.11 1.44
C VAL A 298 12.01 7.66 1.49
N VAL A 299 12.76 7.29 2.54
CA VAL A 299 13.22 5.91 2.75
C VAL A 299 12.04 4.96 2.89
N LEU A 300 10.98 5.35 3.62
CA LEU A 300 9.77 4.56 3.75
C LEU A 300 9.07 4.33 2.40
N ASN A 301 9.02 5.33 1.52
CA ASN A 301 8.46 5.15 0.17
C ASN A 301 9.32 4.21 -0.68
N GLN A 302 10.65 4.30 -0.57
CA GLN A 302 11.57 3.37 -1.24
C GLN A 302 11.36 1.93 -0.73
N LEU A 303 11.20 1.73 0.59
CA LEU A 303 10.88 0.43 1.18
C LEU A 303 9.58 -0.14 0.61
N HIS A 304 8.50 0.64 0.56
CA HIS A 304 7.23 0.20 -0.04
C HIS A 304 7.36 -0.13 -1.52
N LYS A 305 8.22 0.56 -2.27
CA LYS A 305 8.35 0.35 -3.71
C LYS A 305 9.19 -0.88 -4.06
N TYR A 306 10.26 -1.12 -3.31
CA TYR A 306 11.30 -2.08 -3.68
C TYR A 306 11.31 -3.36 -2.84
N THR A 307 10.46 -3.48 -1.83
CA THR A 307 10.43 -4.63 -0.93
C THR A 307 9.01 -5.16 -0.73
N SER A 308 8.89 -6.39 -0.19
CA SER A 308 7.60 -6.97 0.16
C SER A 308 6.91 -6.34 1.38
N LEU A 309 7.43 -5.22 1.92
CA LEU A 309 6.72 -4.42 2.94
C LEU A 309 5.40 -3.85 2.41
N GLN A 310 5.28 -3.70 1.09
CA GLN A 310 4.01 -3.53 0.40
C GLN A 310 3.87 -4.61 -0.68
N THR A 311 2.74 -5.30 -0.69
CA THR A 311 2.44 -6.37 -1.64
C THR A 311 0.97 -6.31 -2.07
N SER A 312 0.58 -7.14 -3.02
CA SER A 312 -0.82 -7.31 -3.43
C SER A 312 -1.28 -8.73 -3.17
N PHE A 313 -2.44 -8.87 -2.52
CA PHE A 313 -3.18 -10.12 -2.43
C PHE A 313 -4.16 -10.20 -3.60
N GLY A 314 -3.91 -11.13 -4.52
CA GLY A 314 -4.82 -11.42 -5.63
C GLY A 314 -5.97 -12.31 -5.14
N ALA A 315 -7.08 -11.69 -4.76
CA ALA A 315 -8.31 -12.38 -4.41
C ALA A 315 -8.92 -13.02 -5.66
N ASN A 316 -9.15 -14.33 -5.58
CA ASN A 316 -9.84 -15.13 -6.58
C ASN A 316 -10.69 -16.19 -5.87
N VAL A 317 -11.94 -15.82 -5.61
CA VAL A 317 -12.88 -16.59 -4.80
C VAL A 317 -13.57 -17.63 -5.66
N LEU A 318 -12.95 -18.82 -5.69
CA LEU A 318 -13.42 -19.99 -6.41
C LEU A 318 -13.65 -21.13 -5.42
N ALA A 319 -14.86 -21.66 -5.35
CA ALA A 319 -15.23 -22.80 -4.50
C ALA A 319 -16.20 -23.72 -5.23
N LEU A 320 -16.44 -24.91 -4.66
CA LEU A 320 -17.44 -25.85 -5.19
C LEU A 320 -18.83 -25.45 -4.70
N LYS A 321 -19.74 -25.22 -5.64
CA LYS A 321 -21.17 -25.05 -5.41
C LYS A 321 -21.88 -26.18 -6.14
N ASN A 322 -22.53 -27.07 -5.40
CA ASN A 322 -23.16 -28.29 -5.94
C ASN A 322 -22.19 -29.14 -6.80
N GLY A 323 -20.95 -29.32 -6.31
CA GLY A 323 -19.90 -30.07 -7.00
C GLY A 323 -19.25 -29.36 -8.19
N MET A 324 -19.68 -28.14 -8.55
CA MET A 324 -19.13 -27.39 -9.67
C MET A 324 -18.26 -26.20 -9.22
N PRO A 325 -17.05 -26.02 -9.77
CA PRO A 325 -16.23 -24.84 -9.51
C PRO A 325 -16.94 -23.57 -9.97
N THR A 326 -17.22 -22.67 -9.03
CA THR A 326 -17.98 -21.44 -9.28
C THR A 326 -17.23 -20.26 -8.66
N GLN A 327 -17.18 -19.16 -9.41
CA GLN A 327 -16.64 -17.90 -8.93
C GLN A 327 -17.73 -17.14 -8.19
N LEU A 328 -17.46 -16.72 -6.96
CA LEU A 328 -18.49 -16.31 -6.01
C LEU A 328 -18.18 -14.93 -5.42
N GLY A 329 -19.18 -14.06 -5.35
CA GLY A 329 -19.14 -12.85 -4.53
C GLY A 329 -19.49 -13.13 -3.06
N THR A 330 -19.28 -12.15 -2.18
CA THR A 330 -19.53 -12.30 -0.74
C THR A 330 -21.00 -12.60 -0.44
N ARG A 331 -21.95 -11.89 -1.07
CA ARG A 331 -23.39 -12.13 -0.90
C ARG A 331 -23.76 -13.58 -1.17
N GLU A 332 -23.32 -14.12 -2.31
CA GLU A 332 -23.68 -15.48 -2.74
C GLU A 332 -23.18 -16.53 -1.75
N ILE A 333 -22.01 -16.33 -1.14
CA ILE A 333 -21.48 -17.21 -0.09
C ILE A 333 -22.35 -17.14 1.16
N LEU A 334 -22.70 -15.93 1.62
CA LEU A 334 -23.54 -15.75 2.82
C LEU A 334 -24.94 -16.36 2.64
N GLU A 335 -25.58 -16.12 1.49
CA GLU A 335 -26.90 -16.69 1.17
C GLU A 335 -26.85 -18.22 1.08
N THR A 336 -25.81 -18.77 0.44
CA THR A 336 -25.64 -20.22 0.35
C THR A 336 -25.43 -20.85 1.73
N PHE A 337 -24.62 -20.22 2.59
CA PHE A 337 -24.43 -20.64 3.97
C PHE A 337 -25.73 -20.59 4.78
N ILE A 338 -26.51 -19.50 4.68
CA ILE A 338 -27.80 -19.38 5.38
C ILE A 338 -28.77 -20.49 4.96
N ASN A 339 -28.87 -20.75 3.65
CA ASN A 339 -29.72 -21.83 3.13
C ASN A 339 -29.28 -23.20 3.63
N TYR A 340 -27.97 -23.46 3.62
CA TYR A 340 -27.40 -24.68 4.17
C TYR A 340 -27.68 -24.82 5.67
N ARG A 341 -27.57 -23.73 6.44
CA ARG A 341 -27.88 -23.77 7.88
C ARG A 341 -29.36 -24.05 8.14
N ILE A 342 -30.27 -23.49 7.33
CA ILE A 342 -31.70 -23.81 7.42
C ILE A 342 -31.93 -25.32 7.20
N GLU A 343 -31.29 -25.92 6.20
CA GLU A 343 -31.37 -27.37 5.93
C GLU A 343 -30.88 -28.19 7.13
N VAL A 344 -29.71 -27.85 7.68
CA VAL A 344 -29.13 -28.53 8.84
C VAL A 344 -30.05 -28.46 10.06
N ILE A 345 -30.64 -27.29 10.33
CA ILE A 345 -31.58 -27.12 11.45
C ILE A 345 -32.85 -27.95 11.25
N ILE A 346 -33.37 -28.03 10.02
CA ILE A 346 -34.53 -28.87 9.69
C ILE A 346 -34.19 -30.35 9.92
N LYS A 347 -33.05 -30.83 9.41
CA LYS A 347 -32.61 -32.23 9.59
C LYS A 347 -32.42 -32.57 11.07
N ARG A 348 -31.68 -31.74 11.81
CA ARG A 348 -31.50 -31.89 13.27
C ARG A 348 -32.82 -31.96 14.01
N THR A 349 -33.71 -31.01 13.75
CA THR A 349 -35.03 -30.94 14.42
C THR A 349 -35.91 -32.13 14.04
N THR A 350 -35.79 -32.62 12.80
CA THR A 350 -36.52 -33.82 12.34
C THR A 350 -35.99 -35.09 13.00
N PHE A 351 -34.67 -35.23 13.14
CA PHE A 351 -34.05 -36.33 13.85
C PHE A 351 -34.50 -36.36 15.32
N ASP A 352 -34.38 -35.22 16.01
CA ASP A 352 -34.80 -35.08 17.41
C ASP A 352 -36.31 -35.35 17.56
N LEU A 353 -37.13 -34.91 16.61
CA LEU A 353 -38.57 -35.20 16.56
C LEU A 353 -38.87 -36.70 16.40
N ILE A 354 -38.16 -37.39 15.51
CA ILE A 354 -38.34 -38.84 15.29
C ILE A 354 -37.97 -39.59 16.57
N LYS A 355 -36.82 -39.27 17.18
CA LYS A 355 -36.37 -39.88 18.45
C LYS A 355 -37.34 -39.60 19.60
N ALA A 356 -37.84 -38.37 19.69
CA ALA A 356 -38.84 -37.99 20.67
C ALA A 356 -40.15 -38.79 20.50
N LYS A 357 -40.63 -38.94 19.26
CA LYS A 357 -41.83 -39.74 18.94
C LYS A 357 -41.64 -41.22 19.25
N GLU A 358 -40.49 -41.81 18.90
CA GLU A 358 -40.16 -43.20 19.26
C GLU A 358 -40.21 -43.39 20.78
N LYS A 359 -39.61 -42.47 21.54
CA LYS A 359 -39.60 -42.52 23.00
C LYS A 359 -40.99 -42.30 23.63
N GLU A 360 -41.75 -41.32 23.14
CA GLU A 360 -43.12 -41.08 23.57
C GLU A 360 -44.01 -42.31 23.32
N HIS A 361 -43.86 -42.96 22.17
CA HIS A 361 -44.60 -44.17 21.82
C HIS A 361 -44.33 -45.29 22.82
N ILE A 362 -43.08 -45.52 23.20
CA ILE A 362 -42.74 -46.50 24.23
C ILE A 362 -43.29 -46.09 25.61
N LEU A 363 -43.09 -44.83 26.03
CA LEU A 363 -43.58 -44.33 27.32
C LEU A 363 -45.10 -44.43 27.46
N LEU A 364 -45.84 -44.20 26.38
CA LEU A 364 -47.29 -44.37 26.34
C LEU A 364 -47.68 -45.83 26.63
N GLY A 365 -47.00 -46.80 25.99
CA GLY A 365 -47.22 -48.21 26.24
C GLY A 365 -46.93 -48.61 27.69
N LEU A 366 -45.82 -48.10 28.25
CA LEU A 366 -45.45 -48.35 29.64
C LEU A 366 -46.46 -47.74 30.62
N ALA A 367 -46.96 -46.53 30.37
CA ALA A 367 -47.97 -45.88 31.20
C ALA A 367 -49.28 -46.68 31.20
N VAL A 368 -49.71 -47.18 30.04
CA VAL A 368 -50.88 -48.07 29.92
C VAL A 368 -50.65 -49.38 30.68
N ALA A 369 -49.46 -49.98 30.57
CA ALA A 369 -49.17 -51.22 31.29
C ALA A 369 -49.18 -51.04 32.80
N ILE A 370 -48.67 -49.91 33.32
CA ILE A 370 -48.68 -49.60 34.75
C ILE A 370 -50.12 -49.32 35.25
N GLU A 371 -50.98 -48.70 34.44
CA GLU A 371 -52.40 -48.50 34.79
C GLU A 371 -53.17 -49.82 34.89
N ASN A 372 -52.78 -50.84 34.11
CA ASN A 372 -53.44 -52.15 34.04
C ASN A 372 -52.57 -53.29 34.60
N ILE A 373 -51.71 -53.00 35.59
CA ILE A 373 -50.60 -53.89 35.96
C ILE A 373 -51.05 -55.29 36.37
N ASP A 374 -52.11 -55.43 37.17
CA ASP A 374 -52.58 -56.74 37.64
C ASP A 374 -53.08 -57.59 36.46
N GLU A 375 -53.91 -57.02 35.59
CA GLU A 375 -54.39 -57.70 34.37
C GLU A 375 -53.24 -58.06 33.41
N MET A 376 -52.20 -57.24 33.37
CA MET A 376 -51.03 -57.47 32.53
C MET A 376 -50.19 -58.64 33.07
N ILE A 377 -49.99 -58.69 34.39
CA ILE A 377 -49.25 -59.76 35.06
C ILE A 377 -49.99 -61.09 34.91
N ASP A 378 -51.31 -61.10 35.10
CA ASP A 378 -52.11 -62.32 34.97
C ASP A 378 -52.08 -62.86 33.55
N LEU A 379 -52.23 -61.99 32.54
CA LEU A 379 -52.11 -62.39 31.12
C LEU A 379 -50.73 -62.97 30.81
N ILE A 380 -49.66 -62.39 31.35
CA ILE A 380 -48.29 -62.89 31.17
C ILE A 380 -48.13 -64.26 31.86
N LYS A 381 -48.64 -64.44 33.08
CA LYS A 381 -48.58 -65.71 33.83
C LYS A 381 -49.37 -66.84 33.18
N GLU A 382 -50.50 -66.53 32.55
CA GLU A 382 -51.35 -67.49 31.83
C GLU A 382 -50.80 -67.85 30.42
N SER A 383 -49.74 -67.18 29.97
CA SER A 383 -49.15 -67.41 28.66
C SER A 383 -48.09 -68.50 28.71
N LYS A 384 -48.03 -69.31 27.65
CA LYS A 384 -47.11 -70.47 27.58
C LYS A 384 -45.65 -70.05 27.45
N ASP A 385 -45.41 -68.99 26.70
CA ASP A 385 -44.08 -68.43 26.45
C ASP A 385 -44.19 -66.93 26.10
N THR A 386 -43.05 -66.28 25.86
CA THR A 386 -42.98 -64.85 25.53
C THR A 386 -43.71 -64.49 24.23
N ASN A 387 -43.75 -65.38 23.24
CA ASN A 387 -44.42 -65.12 21.96
C ASN A 387 -45.94 -65.20 22.11
N ASP A 388 -46.44 -66.16 22.91
CA ASP A 388 -47.85 -66.28 23.28
C ASP A 388 -48.30 -65.04 24.09
N ALA A 389 -47.50 -64.60 25.06
CA ALA A 389 -47.77 -63.39 25.83
C ALA A 389 -47.84 -62.14 24.93
N LEU A 390 -46.87 -61.97 24.03
CA LEU A 390 -46.84 -60.86 23.08
C LEU A 390 -48.10 -60.85 22.21
N LYS A 391 -48.49 -62.00 21.64
CA LYS A 391 -49.69 -62.11 20.81
C LYS A 391 -50.95 -61.70 21.59
N LYS A 392 -51.12 -62.21 22.81
CA LYS A 392 -52.27 -61.88 23.66
C LYS A 392 -52.31 -60.40 24.05
N ILE A 393 -51.16 -59.77 24.31
CA ILE A 393 -51.09 -58.33 24.62
C ILE A 393 -51.57 -57.48 23.44
N LEU A 394 -51.25 -57.87 22.21
CA LEU A 394 -51.65 -57.15 20.99
C LEU A 394 -53.13 -57.31 20.65
N GLU A 395 -53.72 -58.47 20.91
CA GLU A 395 -55.13 -58.75 20.61
C GLU A 395 -56.09 -58.18 21.66
N LYS A 396 -55.62 -57.94 22.89
CA LYS A 396 -56.43 -57.43 24.00
C LYS A 396 -56.59 -55.90 23.94
N LYS A 397 -57.79 -55.42 24.26
CA LYS A 397 -58.06 -54.00 24.50
C LYS A 397 -57.71 -53.62 25.94
N TRP A 398 -57.02 -52.50 26.14
CA TRP A 398 -56.55 -52.03 27.45
C TRP A 398 -57.31 -50.79 27.92
N ASN A 399 -57.44 -50.61 29.24
CA ASN A 399 -58.07 -49.42 29.85
C ASN A 399 -57.03 -48.28 29.98
N PHE A 400 -57.46 -47.03 29.80
CA PHE A 400 -56.58 -45.85 29.86
C PHE A 400 -57.29 -44.60 30.39
N GLN A 401 -58.36 -44.76 31.17
CA GLN A 401 -59.20 -43.65 31.61
C GLN A 401 -58.47 -42.65 32.53
N SER A 402 -57.56 -43.13 33.39
CA SER A 402 -56.79 -42.26 34.28
C SER A 402 -55.75 -41.47 33.48
N LEU A 403 -55.01 -42.16 32.61
CA LEU A 403 -54.03 -41.54 31.71
C LEU A 403 -54.68 -40.52 30.77
N ALA A 404 -55.86 -40.80 30.21
CA ALA A 404 -56.60 -39.86 29.37
C ALA A 404 -56.94 -38.56 30.12
N LYS A 405 -57.37 -38.65 31.38
CA LYS A 405 -57.69 -37.46 32.20
C LYS A 405 -56.47 -36.63 32.52
N LEU A 406 -55.33 -37.26 32.82
CA LEU A 406 -54.07 -36.58 33.08
C LEU A 406 -53.57 -35.81 31.85
N LEU A 407 -53.68 -36.43 30.68
CA LEU A 407 -53.17 -35.87 29.42
C LEU A 407 -54.10 -34.78 28.85
N MET A 408 -55.42 -34.91 29.01
CA MET A 408 -56.39 -33.85 28.65
C MET A 408 -56.17 -32.54 29.43
N LYS A 409 -55.67 -32.61 30.68
CA LYS A 409 -55.35 -31.42 31.48
C LYS A 409 -54.11 -30.66 30.99
N ASN A 410 -53.22 -31.29 30.23
CA ASN A 410 -51.92 -30.75 29.86
C ASN A 410 -51.87 -30.09 28.47
N ALA A 411 -53.02 -29.87 27.84
CA ALA A 411 -53.22 -29.03 26.64
C ALA A 411 -52.46 -29.42 25.35
N ASP A 412 -51.82 -30.60 25.27
CA ASP A 412 -51.36 -31.14 23.97
C ASP A 412 -52.54 -31.78 23.22
N LYS A 413 -53.04 -31.05 22.22
CA LYS A 413 -54.15 -31.49 21.35
C LYS A 413 -53.80 -32.76 20.56
N ARG A 414 -52.54 -32.94 20.16
CA ARG A 414 -52.08 -34.11 19.39
C ARG A 414 -52.14 -35.36 20.25
N LEU A 415 -51.59 -35.29 21.45
CA LEU A 415 -51.57 -36.44 22.37
C LEU A 415 -53.00 -36.83 22.77
N SER A 416 -53.87 -35.84 23.01
CA SER A 416 -55.30 -36.06 23.28
C SER A 416 -56.01 -36.80 22.14
N GLU A 417 -55.71 -36.48 20.88
CA GLU A 417 -56.28 -37.15 19.72
C GLU A 417 -55.77 -38.60 19.58
N ILE A 418 -54.47 -38.83 19.77
CA ILE A 418 -53.86 -40.17 19.73
C ILE A 418 -54.51 -41.07 20.77
N ILE A 419 -54.73 -40.57 21.98
CA ILE A 419 -55.38 -41.29 23.08
C ILE A 419 -56.82 -41.63 22.74
N SER A 420 -57.58 -40.71 22.13
CA SER A 420 -58.99 -40.97 21.76
C SER A 420 -59.17 -42.17 20.82
N LYS A 421 -58.12 -42.51 20.07
CA LYS A 421 -58.07 -43.62 19.11
C LYS A 421 -57.25 -44.82 19.62
N PHE A 422 -56.66 -44.72 20.82
CA PHE A 422 -55.83 -45.77 21.40
C PHE A 422 -56.73 -46.88 21.94
N SER A 423 -56.41 -48.13 21.60
CA SER A 423 -57.21 -49.30 22.05
C SER A 423 -56.36 -50.56 22.15
N TYR A 424 -55.33 -50.68 21.31
CA TYR A 424 -54.40 -51.79 21.26
C TYR A 424 -52.97 -51.29 21.37
N LEU A 425 -52.10 -52.11 21.96
CA LEU A 425 -50.67 -51.84 22.00
C LEU A 425 -50.02 -52.28 20.69
N SER A 426 -48.94 -51.60 20.31
CA SER A 426 -48.08 -52.02 19.19
C SER A 426 -47.11 -53.13 19.60
N SER A 427 -46.53 -53.82 18.62
CA SER A 427 -45.50 -54.84 18.86
C SER A 427 -44.30 -54.30 19.65
N GLU A 428 -43.87 -53.08 19.35
CA GLU A 428 -42.74 -52.42 20.02
C GLU A 428 -43.06 -52.10 21.49
N GLN A 429 -44.26 -51.57 21.75
CA GLN A 429 -44.72 -51.32 23.12
C GLN A 429 -44.85 -52.61 23.92
N ALA A 430 -45.45 -53.66 23.33
CA ALA A 430 -45.61 -54.96 23.99
C ALA A 430 -44.25 -55.58 24.37
N LYS A 431 -43.25 -55.51 23.48
CA LYS A 431 -41.87 -55.95 23.79
C LYS A 431 -41.27 -55.14 24.93
N ALA A 432 -41.37 -53.81 24.89
CA ALA A 432 -40.86 -52.94 25.95
C ALA A 432 -41.53 -53.22 27.31
N ILE A 433 -42.82 -53.58 27.32
CA ILE A 433 -43.55 -53.96 28.54
C ILE A 433 -43.02 -55.30 29.09
N LEU A 434 -42.79 -56.30 28.23
CA LEU A 434 -42.24 -57.59 28.65
C LEU A 434 -40.81 -57.48 29.20
N GLU A 435 -40.06 -56.44 28.83
CA GLU A 435 -38.74 -56.12 29.36
C GLU A 435 -38.77 -55.27 30.64
N LEU A 436 -39.95 -54.90 31.15
CA LEU A 436 -40.08 -54.14 32.40
C LEU A 436 -39.50 -54.92 33.59
N ARG A 437 -38.74 -54.19 34.42
CA ARG A 437 -38.21 -54.70 35.69
C ARG A 437 -39.15 -54.31 36.83
N LEU A 438 -39.31 -55.19 37.82
CA LEU A 438 -40.19 -54.98 38.99
C LEU A 438 -39.97 -53.64 39.71
N GLN A 439 -38.73 -53.14 39.75
CA GLN A 439 -38.41 -51.83 40.35
C GLN A 439 -39.16 -50.63 39.72
N ARG A 440 -39.60 -50.75 38.45
CA ARG A 440 -40.37 -49.73 37.72
C ARG A 440 -41.85 -49.65 38.14
N LEU A 441 -42.31 -50.58 38.99
CA LEU A 441 -43.70 -50.64 39.48
C LEU A 441 -43.92 -49.87 40.78
N THR A 442 -42.89 -49.20 41.31
CA THR A 442 -43.03 -48.33 42.48
C THR A 442 -43.84 -47.08 42.14
N GLY A 443 -44.55 -46.50 43.12
CA GLY A 443 -45.36 -45.30 42.91
C GLY A 443 -44.56 -44.11 42.34
N LEU A 444 -43.31 -43.93 42.79
CA LEU A 444 -42.41 -42.88 42.29
C LEU A 444 -42.02 -43.09 40.82
N GLU A 445 -41.78 -44.33 40.39
CA GLU A 445 -41.43 -44.62 39.00
C GLU A 445 -42.64 -44.48 38.06
N ARG A 446 -43.85 -44.74 38.55
CA ARG A 446 -45.09 -44.43 37.82
C ARG A 446 -45.22 -42.94 37.52
N GLU A 447 -45.11 -42.10 38.56
CA GLU A 447 -45.16 -40.63 38.40
C GLU A 447 -44.06 -40.12 37.47
N LYS A 448 -42.87 -40.73 37.53
CA LYS A 448 -41.75 -40.40 36.65
C LYS A 448 -42.05 -40.73 35.18
N VAL A 449 -42.63 -41.89 34.88
CA VAL A 449 -43.03 -42.24 33.50
C VAL A 449 -44.07 -41.26 32.96
N GLU A 450 -45.06 -40.89 33.77
CA GLU A 450 -46.08 -39.90 33.39
C GLU A 450 -45.47 -38.51 33.14
N LYS A 451 -44.52 -38.09 33.98
CA LYS A 451 -43.80 -36.83 33.82
C LYS A 451 -42.91 -36.83 32.56
N ASP A 452 -42.15 -37.90 32.35
CA ASP A 452 -41.28 -38.07 31.18
C ASP A 452 -42.11 -38.07 29.88
N LEU A 453 -43.29 -38.70 29.90
CA LEU A 453 -44.23 -38.68 28.77
C LEU A 453 -44.70 -37.26 28.46
N LEU A 454 -45.09 -36.49 29.47
CA LEU A 454 -45.50 -35.09 29.30
C LEU A 454 -44.36 -34.19 28.80
N GLU A 455 -43.14 -34.41 29.29
CA GLU A 455 -41.96 -33.68 28.82
C GLU A 455 -41.67 -33.99 27.35
N GLU A 456 -41.73 -35.26 26.95
CA GLU A 456 -41.51 -35.67 25.57
C GLU A 456 -42.59 -35.12 24.63
N ALA A 457 -43.86 -35.13 25.06
CA ALA A 457 -44.96 -34.53 24.32
C ALA A 457 -44.76 -33.02 24.07
N ARG A 458 -44.29 -32.29 25.09
CA ARG A 458 -43.93 -30.86 24.95
C ARG A 458 -42.79 -30.67 23.94
N LYS A 459 -41.73 -31.47 24.02
CA LYS A 459 -40.62 -31.44 23.05
C LYS A 459 -41.12 -31.66 21.63
N ILE A 460 -41.98 -32.66 21.40
CA ILE A 460 -42.58 -32.95 20.09
C ILE A 460 -43.38 -31.75 19.58
N SER A 461 -44.23 -31.16 20.43
CA SER A 461 -44.99 -29.96 20.06
C SER A 461 -44.07 -28.79 19.70
N ASP A 462 -43.00 -28.58 20.45
CA ASP A 462 -42.00 -27.54 20.18
C ASP A 462 -41.28 -27.80 18.84
N TYR A 463 -40.80 -29.01 18.60
CA TYR A 463 -40.16 -29.39 17.33
C TYR A 463 -41.10 -29.23 16.13
N LEU A 464 -42.35 -29.69 16.24
CA LEU A 464 -43.36 -29.48 15.19
C LEU A 464 -43.61 -27.99 14.94
N SER A 465 -43.65 -27.18 16.00
CA SER A 465 -43.82 -25.74 15.87
C SER A 465 -42.62 -25.05 15.21
N ILE A 466 -41.40 -25.54 15.43
CA ILE A 466 -40.17 -25.06 14.79
C ILE A 466 -40.22 -25.42 13.30
N LEU A 467 -40.49 -26.68 12.96
CA LEU A 467 -40.56 -27.15 11.57
C LEU A 467 -41.67 -26.46 10.77
N ALA A 468 -42.77 -26.07 11.43
CA ALA A 468 -43.86 -25.33 10.81
C ALA A 468 -43.57 -23.83 10.62
N SER A 469 -42.55 -23.27 11.27
CA SER A 469 -42.29 -21.82 11.28
C SER A 469 -40.88 -21.47 10.81
N LYS A 470 -40.79 -20.92 9.59
CA LYS A 470 -39.54 -20.34 9.07
C LYS A 470 -38.98 -19.27 10.01
N THR A 471 -39.84 -18.48 10.66
CA THR A 471 -39.42 -17.44 11.61
C THR A 471 -38.72 -18.02 12.82
N LYS A 472 -39.21 -19.11 13.40
CA LYS A 472 -38.55 -19.79 14.53
C LYS A 472 -37.19 -20.35 14.13
N ILE A 473 -37.09 -20.96 12.94
CA ILE A 473 -35.81 -21.45 12.41
C ILE A 473 -34.80 -20.29 12.27
N LYS A 474 -35.21 -19.17 11.67
CA LYS A 474 -34.38 -17.97 11.58
C LYS A 474 -33.91 -17.48 12.95
N GLN A 475 -34.80 -17.45 13.95
CA GLN A 475 -34.45 -17.05 15.33
C GLN A 475 -33.42 -17.99 15.96
N ILE A 476 -33.53 -19.30 15.75
CA ILE A 476 -32.55 -20.28 16.23
C ILE A 476 -31.18 -19.99 15.59
N ILE A 477 -31.14 -19.81 14.26
CA ILE A 477 -29.89 -19.53 13.54
C ILE A 477 -29.24 -18.24 14.07
N LYS A 478 -30.02 -17.16 14.26
CA LYS A 478 -29.49 -15.92 14.81
C LYS A 478 -28.90 -16.09 16.20
N LYS A 479 -29.63 -16.77 17.10
CA LYS A 479 -29.14 -17.01 18.47
C LYS A 479 -27.84 -17.81 18.45
N GLU A 480 -27.74 -18.83 17.60
CA GLU A 480 -26.52 -19.63 17.44
C GLU A 480 -25.36 -18.80 16.87
N LEU A 481 -25.63 -17.90 15.92
CA LEU A 481 -24.62 -16.99 15.34
C LEU A 481 -24.15 -15.94 16.35
N GLU A 482 -25.06 -15.34 17.12
CA GLU A 482 -24.74 -14.39 18.20
C GLU A 482 -23.87 -15.04 19.28
N GLU A 483 -24.17 -16.28 19.66
CA GLU A 483 -23.34 -17.07 20.58
C GLU A 483 -21.92 -17.24 20.04
N ILE A 484 -21.76 -17.57 18.75
CA ILE A 484 -20.45 -17.71 18.11
C ILE A 484 -19.70 -16.38 18.08
N LYS A 485 -20.38 -15.28 17.73
CA LYS A 485 -19.81 -13.94 17.74
C LYS A 485 -19.31 -13.56 19.14
N ASN A 486 -20.12 -13.79 20.18
CA ASN A 486 -19.77 -13.44 21.55
C ASN A 486 -18.57 -14.27 22.09
N ASN A 487 -18.42 -15.52 21.64
CA ASN A 487 -17.38 -16.40 22.12
C ASN A 487 -16.06 -16.29 21.34
N TYR A 488 -16.10 -15.94 20.06
CA TYR A 488 -14.96 -16.08 19.15
C TYR A 488 -14.64 -14.87 18.27
N ALA A 489 -15.50 -13.84 18.24
CA ALA A 489 -15.18 -12.64 17.47
C ALA A 489 -14.00 -11.90 18.10
N VAL A 490 -13.19 -11.28 17.25
CA VAL A 490 -12.06 -10.44 17.67
C VAL A 490 -12.21 -9.07 17.05
N ASP A 491 -11.58 -8.08 17.68
CA ASP A 491 -11.44 -6.75 17.10
C ASP A 491 -10.71 -6.84 15.76
N ARG A 492 -11.10 -5.96 14.84
CA ARG A 492 -10.51 -5.89 13.49
C ARG A 492 -9.02 -5.59 13.59
N ARG A 493 -8.19 -6.44 12.99
CA ARG A 493 -6.73 -6.33 13.03
C ARG A 493 -6.23 -5.39 11.92
N THR A 494 -6.82 -5.54 10.74
CA THR A 494 -6.38 -4.87 9.51
C THR A 494 -7.03 -3.50 9.34
N LYS A 495 -6.21 -2.46 9.18
CA LYS A 495 -6.69 -1.09 8.92
C LYS A 495 -6.95 -0.87 7.43
N ILE A 496 -7.98 -0.10 7.08
CA ILE A 496 -8.29 0.24 5.68
C ILE A 496 -8.14 1.75 5.47
N ILE A 497 -7.41 2.14 4.43
CA ILE A 497 -7.30 3.52 3.96
C ILE A 497 -7.84 3.57 2.53
N GLU A 498 -9.06 4.09 2.37
CA GLU A 498 -9.74 4.14 1.06
C GLU A 498 -9.16 5.21 0.13
N ASN A 499 -8.89 6.40 0.66
CA ASN A 499 -8.40 7.56 -0.08
C ASN A 499 -6.87 7.59 -0.11
N TYR A 500 -6.27 6.68 -0.87
CA TYR A 500 -4.82 6.64 -1.06
C TYR A 500 -4.43 7.26 -2.42
N GLU A 501 -3.68 8.37 -2.39
CA GLU A 501 -3.02 8.90 -3.58
C GLU A 501 -1.71 8.15 -3.84
N GLU A 502 -1.56 7.63 -5.06
CA GLU A 502 -0.36 6.90 -5.45
C GLU A 502 0.84 7.86 -5.50
N LYS A 503 1.88 7.55 -4.73
CA LYS A 503 3.09 8.37 -4.67
C LYS A 503 3.88 8.30 -5.98
N ASN A 504 4.39 9.43 -6.42
CA ASN A 504 5.15 9.54 -7.66
C ASN A 504 6.61 9.12 -7.46
N LEU A 505 7.32 8.87 -8.57
CA LEU A 505 8.76 8.59 -8.54
C LEU A 505 9.58 9.70 -7.85
N ASP A 506 9.05 10.93 -7.83
CA ASP A 506 9.71 12.06 -7.18
C ASP A 506 9.74 11.88 -5.65
N ASP A 507 8.73 11.24 -5.05
CA ASP A 507 8.65 11.01 -3.60
C ASP A 507 9.66 9.96 -3.10
N LEU A 508 10.39 9.33 -4.02
CA LEU A 508 11.47 8.39 -3.75
C LEU A 508 12.84 9.07 -3.72
N ILE A 509 12.95 10.35 -4.06
CA ILE A 509 14.23 11.06 -4.21
C ILE A 509 14.32 12.18 -3.18
N GLU A 510 15.46 12.31 -2.51
CA GLU A 510 15.70 13.42 -1.58
C GLU A 510 15.84 14.75 -2.32
N LYS A 511 15.30 15.81 -1.71
CA LYS A 511 15.46 17.18 -2.19
C LYS A 511 16.79 17.74 -1.68
N GLU A 512 17.79 17.70 -2.53
CA GLU A 512 19.10 18.32 -2.29
C GLU A 512 19.42 19.42 -3.33
N ASP A 513 20.18 20.43 -2.92
CA ASP A 513 20.75 21.43 -3.83
C ASP A 513 22.07 20.94 -4.43
N VAL A 514 22.14 20.99 -5.75
CA VAL A 514 23.25 20.45 -6.53
C VAL A 514 23.80 21.48 -7.51
N VAL A 515 25.10 21.37 -7.76
CA VAL A 515 25.80 22.08 -8.83
C VAL A 515 25.78 21.20 -10.07
N LEU A 516 25.04 21.61 -11.08
CA LEU A 516 25.05 21.06 -12.42
C LEU A 516 26.21 21.66 -13.22
N THR A 517 27.09 20.82 -13.75
CA THR A 517 28.16 21.23 -14.66
C THR A 517 27.99 20.60 -16.03
N LEU A 518 28.24 21.40 -17.08
CA LEU A 518 28.27 20.97 -18.48
C LEU A 518 29.64 21.33 -19.08
N THR A 519 30.34 20.35 -19.66
CA THR A 519 31.61 20.55 -20.34
C THR A 519 31.43 20.96 -21.80
N LYS A 520 32.49 21.50 -22.41
CA LYS A 520 32.51 21.89 -23.84
C LYS A 520 32.25 20.71 -24.77
N SER A 521 32.71 19.51 -24.42
CA SER A 521 32.46 18.28 -25.17
C SER A 521 31.07 17.67 -24.93
N GLY A 522 30.25 18.28 -24.07
CA GLY A 522 28.88 17.86 -23.81
C GLY A 522 28.73 16.82 -22.69
N TYR A 523 29.66 16.76 -21.73
CA TYR A 523 29.51 15.91 -20.54
C TYR A 523 28.78 16.66 -19.45
N VAL A 524 27.87 15.96 -18.77
CA VAL A 524 27.04 16.50 -17.71
C VAL A 524 27.25 15.72 -16.41
N LYS A 525 27.17 16.42 -15.27
CA LYS A 525 27.07 15.82 -13.93
C LYS A 525 26.43 16.77 -12.94
N ILE A 526 25.91 16.20 -11.86
CA ILE A 526 25.48 16.93 -10.66
C ILE A 526 26.37 16.56 -9.47
N VAL A 527 26.64 17.55 -8.62
CA VAL A 527 27.45 17.39 -7.40
C VAL A 527 26.78 18.19 -6.27
N PRO A 528 26.53 17.61 -5.08
CA PRO A 528 25.95 18.36 -3.96
C PRO A 528 26.74 19.62 -3.63
N VAL A 529 26.04 20.73 -3.38
CA VAL A 529 26.64 22.05 -3.13
C VAL A 529 27.63 22.01 -1.95
N ASP A 530 27.33 21.23 -0.91
CA ASP A 530 28.15 21.10 0.30
C ASP A 530 29.51 20.44 0.06
N THR A 531 29.67 19.74 -1.06
CA THR A 531 30.97 19.21 -1.48
C THR A 531 31.97 20.34 -1.80
N TYR A 532 31.46 21.53 -2.15
CA TYR A 532 32.25 22.72 -2.44
C TYR A 532 32.36 23.64 -1.20
N ARG A 533 33.50 23.57 -0.50
CA ARG A 533 33.81 24.48 0.62
C ARG A 533 33.99 25.94 0.14
N SER A 534 33.37 26.87 0.85
CA SER A 534 33.53 28.32 0.66
C SER A 534 34.97 28.78 0.98
N GLN A 535 35.49 29.75 0.22
CA GLN A 535 36.83 30.33 0.37
C GLN A 535 36.77 31.86 0.47
N LYS A 536 37.85 32.49 0.97
CA LYS A 536 38.02 33.96 0.94
C LYS A 536 38.51 34.42 -0.46
N ARG A 537 38.23 35.69 -0.80
CA ARG A 537 38.70 36.33 -2.05
C ARG A 537 40.21 36.18 -2.22
N GLY A 538 40.68 35.98 -3.47
CA GLY A 538 42.10 35.77 -3.77
C GLY A 538 42.60 34.36 -3.46
N GLY A 539 41.72 33.42 -3.08
CA GLY A 539 42.04 32.01 -2.98
C GLY A 539 42.53 31.42 -4.31
N LYS A 540 43.29 30.33 -4.25
CA LYS A 540 43.82 29.63 -5.44
C LYS A 540 42.78 28.73 -6.13
N GLY A 541 41.58 28.58 -5.56
CA GLY A 541 40.58 27.59 -5.99
C GLY A 541 41.01 26.15 -5.64
N ARG A 542 40.08 25.20 -5.69
CA ARG A 542 40.42 23.76 -5.62
C ARG A 542 40.64 23.21 -7.02
N ALA A 543 41.55 22.25 -7.14
CA ALA A 543 41.68 21.44 -8.36
C ALA A 543 40.35 20.68 -8.57
N GLY A 544 39.64 21.01 -9.64
CA GLY A 544 38.45 20.28 -10.08
C GLY A 544 38.82 19.18 -11.07
N MET A 545 38.11 19.12 -12.18
CA MET A 545 38.27 18.10 -13.21
C MET A 545 39.65 18.20 -13.90
N THR A 546 40.41 17.09 -13.96
CA THR A 546 41.65 17.02 -14.74
C THR A 546 41.33 17.14 -16.23
N THR A 547 41.73 18.27 -16.83
CA THR A 547 41.60 18.57 -18.25
C THR A 547 42.70 17.87 -19.05
N LYS A 548 42.67 16.54 -19.14
CA LYS A 548 43.30 15.89 -20.31
C LYS A 548 42.36 16.10 -21.50
N ASP A 549 42.91 16.62 -22.60
CA ASP A 549 42.27 16.83 -23.91
C ASP A 549 41.46 18.13 -24.14
N ASP A 550 41.85 19.27 -23.53
CA ASP A 550 41.21 20.59 -23.76
C ASP A 550 39.70 20.68 -23.45
N ASP A 551 39.14 19.67 -22.78
CA ASP A 551 37.75 19.66 -22.34
C ASP A 551 37.61 20.20 -20.92
N PHE A 552 36.87 21.30 -20.79
CA PHE A 552 36.67 22.04 -19.54
C PHE A 552 35.18 22.32 -19.32
N VAL A 553 34.81 22.65 -18.09
CA VAL A 553 33.44 23.02 -17.72
C VAL A 553 33.10 24.36 -18.39
N GLU A 554 32.18 24.33 -19.35
CA GLU A 554 31.72 25.51 -20.07
C GLU A 554 30.60 26.23 -19.31
N LYS A 555 29.69 25.47 -18.68
CA LYS A 555 28.55 26.01 -17.95
C LYS A 555 28.39 25.38 -16.58
N VAL A 556 28.02 26.20 -15.61
CA VAL A 556 27.68 25.79 -14.24
C VAL A 556 26.38 26.44 -13.82
N LEU A 557 25.57 25.70 -13.05
CA LEU A 557 24.27 26.14 -12.58
C LEU A 557 23.92 25.45 -11.26
N THR A 558 23.48 26.20 -10.27
CA THR A 558 23.01 25.67 -8.97
C THR A 558 21.50 25.47 -9.04
N ILE A 559 21.02 24.28 -8.68
CA ILE A 559 19.61 23.85 -8.81
C ILE A 559 19.22 22.83 -7.76
N ASN A 560 17.92 22.71 -7.49
CA ASN A 560 17.42 21.60 -6.69
C ASN A 560 17.31 20.32 -7.55
N SER A 561 17.59 19.18 -6.93
CA SER A 561 17.48 17.84 -7.54
C SER A 561 16.10 17.52 -8.12
N HIS A 562 15.03 18.12 -7.60
CA HIS A 562 13.65 17.94 -8.09
C HIS A 562 13.24 18.91 -9.21
N ASP A 563 14.06 19.90 -9.51
CA ASP A 563 13.76 20.84 -10.58
C ASP A 563 13.83 20.18 -11.96
N ILE A 564 13.24 20.85 -12.96
CA ILE A 564 13.39 20.50 -14.37
C ILE A 564 14.38 21.47 -15.00
N VAL A 565 15.38 20.91 -15.68
CA VAL A 565 16.30 21.70 -16.49
C VAL A 565 16.00 21.51 -17.98
N LEU A 566 15.94 22.63 -18.69
CA LEU A 566 15.80 22.71 -20.13
C LEU A 566 17.17 22.89 -20.78
N PHE A 567 17.54 21.96 -21.64
CA PHE A 567 18.77 21.98 -22.44
C PHE A 567 18.45 22.48 -23.85
N PHE A 568 18.95 23.65 -24.22
CA PHE A 568 18.79 24.23 -25.56
C PHE A 568 20.04 23.97 -26.41
N THR A 569 19.86 23.53 -27.65
CA THR A 569 20.94 23.13 -28.55
C THR A 569 21.30 24.20 -29.57
N ASN A 570 22.47 24.06 -30.20
CA ASN A 570 22.93 24.88 -31.32
C ASN A 570 22.00 24.81 -32.55
N LYS A 571 21.16 23.76 -32.66
CA LYS A 571 20.13 23.63 -33.69
C LYS A 571 18.79 24.28 -33.30
N GLY A 572 18.73 24.93 -32.12
CA GLY A 572 17.53 25.59 -31.61
C GLY A 572 16.47 24.61 -31.11
N ILE A 573 16.85 23.38 -30.77
CA ILE A 573 15.98 22.38 -30.15
C ILE A 573 16.12 22.50 -28.63
N VAL A 574 15.03 22.31 -27.91
CA VAL A 574 15.01 22.21 -26.46
C VAL A 574 14.63 20.80 -26.03
N HIS A 575 15.34 20.28 -25.04
CA HIS A 575 15.04 19.04 -24.35
C HIS A 575 14.85 19.30 -22.87
N GLN A 576 14.07 18.47 -22.19
CA GLN A 576 13.83 18.57 -20.76
C GLN A 576 14.30 17.32 -20.03
N ILE A 577 14.85 17.49 -18.84
CA ILE A 577 15.18 16.37 -17.95
C ILE A 577 15.06 16.85 -16.50
N LYS A 578 14.57 15.95 -15.62
CA LYS A 578 14.59 16.19 -14.18
C LYS A 578 16.02 16.08 -13.67
N VAL A 579 16.41 16.96 -12.75
CA VAL A 579 17.81 17.09 -12.31
C VAL A 579 18.32 15.80 -11.69
N TYR A 580 17.54 15.10 -10.88
CA TYR A 580 17.95 13.82 -10.27
C TYR A 580 18.22 12.69 -11.28
N LYS A 581 17.77 12.80 -12.54
CA LYS A 581 18.10 11.84 -13.60
C LYS A 581 19.48 12.06 -14.21
N LEU A 582 20.13 13.18 -13.88
CA LEU A 582 21.48 13.48 -14.31
C LEU A 582 22.49 12.66 -13.47
N PRO A 583 23.64 12.28 -14.06
CA PRO A 583 24.63 11.46 -13.37
C PRO A 583 25.25 12.22 -12.19
N LYS A 584 25.14 11.64 -11.00
CA LYS A 584 25.91 12.08 -9.82
C LYS A 584 27.40 11.82 -10.07
N GLY A 585 28.26 12.73 -9.63
CA GLY A 585 29.71 12.61 -9.77
C GLY A 585 30.48 13.33 -8.67
N SER A 586 31.80 13.15 -8.65
CA SER A 586 32.68 13.97 -7.81
C SER A 586 33.06 15.26 -8.53
N PRO A 587 33.51 16.31 -7.80
CA PRO A 587 34.07 17.52 -8.41
C PRO A 587 35.15 17.26 -9.47
N GLN A 588 35.93 16.18 -9.30
CA GLN A 588 37.02 15.81 -10.21
C GLN A 588 36.59 14.95 -11.41
N SER A 589 35.44 14.27 -11.34
CA SER A 589 34.97 13.39 -12.42
C SER A 589 34.52 14.17 -13.67
N LYS A 590 34.62 13.59 -14.88
CA LYS A 590 34.10 14.23 -16.12
C LYS A 590 32.57 14.22 -16.23
N GLY A 591 31.89 13.31 -15.53
CA GLY A 591 30.45 13.07 -15.70
C GLY A 591 30.17 12.06 -16.81
N ARG A 592 28.98 12.11 -17.42
CA ARG A 592 28.63 11.27 -18.59
C ARG A 592 28.25 12.13 -19.80
N PRO A 593 28.43 11.64 -21.03
CA PRO A 593 27.97 12.34 -22.23
C PRO A 593 26.46 12.59 -22.18
N LEU A 594 26.03 13.83 -22.40
CA LEU A 594 24.61 14.23 -22.38
C LEU A 594 23.81 13.51 -23.49
N VAL A 595 24.46 13.18 -24.60
CA VAL A 595 23.89 12.40 -25.72
C VAL A 595 23.35 11.03 -25.29
N ASN A 596 23.83 10.48 -24.17
CA ASN A 596 23.34 9.20 -23.63
C ASN A 596 22.03 9.36 -22.83
N LEU A 597 21.68 10.59 -22.46
CA LEU A 597 20.49 10.92 -21.66
C LEU A 597 19.39 11.55 -22.50
N ILE A 598 19.79 12.25 -23.57
CA ILE A 598 18.92 13.02 -24.44
C ILE A 598 19.28 12.69 -25.90
N PRO A 599 18.31 12.41 -26.76
CA PRO A 599 18.56 12.09 -28.17
C PRO A 599 19.00 13.34 -28.93
N LEU A 600 20.30 13.57 -28.97
CA LEU A 600 20.94 14.64 -29.75
C LEU A 600 21.39 14.09 -31.11
N SER A 601 21.17 14.86 -32.17
CA SER A 601 21.63 14.49 -33.52
C SER A 601 23.14 14.68 -33.66
N GLU A 602 23.73 14.15 -34.74
CA GLU A 602 25.14 14.40 -35.05
C GLU A 602 25.45 15.91 -35.12
N ASN A 603 26.56 16.33 -34.51
CA ASN A 603 27.00 17.72 -34.34
C ASN A 603 26.02 18.65 -33.60
N GLU A 604 25.06 18.09 -32.87
CA GLU A 604 24.16 18.83 -32.00
C GLU A 604 24.73 18.95 -30.58
N LEU A 605 24.93 20.19 -30.13
CA LEU A 605 25.54 20.51 -28.83
C LEU A 605 24.62 21.44 -28.04
N THR A 606 24.56 21.24 -26.73
CA THR A 606 23.86 22.17 -25.84
C THR A 606 24.59 23.51 -25.78
N THR A 607 23.87 24.59 -26.02
CA THR A 607 24.38 25.97 -25.93
C THR A 607 23.79 26.75 -24.78
N ALA A 608 22.65 26.37 -24.19
CA ALA A 608 22.08 27.07 -23.03
C ALA A 608 21.29 26.11 -22.12
N MET A 609 21.23 26.47 -20.83
CA MET A 609 20.44 25.76 -19.81
C MET A 609 19.50 26.75 -19.13
N LEU A 610 18.30 26.31 -18.78
CA LEU A 610 17.34 27.07 -17.97
C LEU A 610 16.65 26.14 -16.97
N VAL A 611 16.46 26.62 -15.75
CA VAL A 611 15.62 25.95 -14.75
C VAL A 611 14.19 26.38 -14.97
N LEU A 612 13.29 25.44 -15.18
CA LEU A 612 11.88 25.70 -15.28
C LEU A 612 11.24 25.56 -13.89
N PRO A 613 10.46 26.54 -13.40
CA PRO A 613 9.68 26.38 -12.19
C PRO A 613 8.66 25.25 -12.39
N ASN A 614 8.49 24.38 -11.39
CA ASN A 614 7.54 23.25 -11.41
C ASN A 614 6.04 23.67 -11.37
N LYS A 615 5.70 24.95 -11.59
CA LYS A 615 4.32 25.49 -11.57
C LYS A 615 4.07 26.39 -12.78
N GLU A 616 2.81 26.44 -13.24
CA GLU A 616 2.39 27.42 -14.25
C GLU A 616 2.76 28.84 -13.79
N SER A 617 3.39 29.58 -14.69
CA SER A 617 3.86 30.93 -14.41
C SER A 617 3.42 31.86 -15.51
N GLU A 618 2.89 33.02 -15.13
CA GLU A 618 2.59 34.12 -16.05
C GLU A 618 3.86 34.77 -16.64
N LYS A 619 5.04 34.36 -16.15
CA LYS A 619 6.33 34.82 -16.70
C LYS A 619 6.51 34.34 -18.14
N THR A 620 7.45 35.00 -18.82
CA THR A 620 7.85 34.71 -20.19
C THR A 620 9.31 34.31 -20.26
N LEU A 621 9.67 33.54 -21.30
CA LEU A 621 11.05 33.20 -21.61
C LEU A 621 11.66 34.24 -22.56
N ILE A 622 12.81 34.78 -22.19
CA ILE A 622 13.64 35.66 -23.01
C ILE A 622 14.85 34.89 -23.52
N PHE A 623 14.90 34.68 -24.83
CA PHE A 623 16.01 34.06 -25.55
C PHE A 623 16.97 35.15 -26.00
N VAL A 624 18.27 34.92 -25.83
CA VAL A 624 19.32 35.87 -26.20
C VAL A 624 20.40 35.18 -27.03
N THR A 625 20.66 35.70 -28.23
CA THR A 625 21.67 35.14 -29.15
C THR A 625 23.00 35.89 -29.09
N LYS A 626 24.05 35.26 -29.61
CA LYS A 626 25.43 35.75 -29.63
C LYS A 626 25.54 37.11 -30.30
N PHE A 627 24.80 37.32 -31.38
CA PHE A 627 24.80 38.57 -32.13
C PHE A 627 23.79 39.62 -31.62
N GLY A 628 23.22 39.43 -30.43
CA GLY A 628 22.42 40.45 -29.76
C GLY A 628 20.95 40.49 -30.19
N ASN A 629 20.43 39.43 -30.82
CA ASN A 629 18.99 39.27 -31.00
C ASN A 629 18.34 38.75 -29.71
N VAL A 630 17.12 39.22 -29.46
CA VAL A 630 16.30 38.83 -28.31
C VAL A 630 14.91 38.41 -28.77
N ARG A 631 14.36 37.39 -28.13
CA ARG A 631 13.04 36.85 -28.45
C ARG A 631 12.29 36.49 -27.18
N ARG A 632 10.98 36.76 -27.14
CA ARG A 632 10.11 36.53 -25.98
C ARG A 632 9.03 35.50 -26.31
N ASN A 633 8.86 34.48 -25.46
CA ASN A 633 7.85 33.42 -25.59
C ASN A 633 7.14 33.15 -24.26
N LYS A 634 5.97 32.51 -24.31
CA LYS A 634 5.27 32.10 -23.08
C LYS A 634 5.96 30.88 -22.48
N VAL A 635 5.92 30.73 -21.15
CA VAL A 635 6.40 29.53 -20.47
C VAL A 635 5.59 28.29 -20.88
N SER A 636 4.28 28.45 -21.10
CA SER A 636 3.38 27.37 -21.56
C SER A 636 3.80 26.75 -22.90
N ASP A 637 4.57 27.46 -23.73
CA ASP A 637 5.15 26.90 -24.95
C ASP A 637 6.17 25.78 -24.67
N PHE A 638 6.63 25.62 -23.41
CA PHE A 638 7.75 24.77 -23.01
C PHE A 638 7.45 23.81 -21.84
N ILE A 639 6.18 23.65 -21.44
CA ILE A 639 5.80 22.72 -20.37
C ILE A 639 5.82 21.26 -20.84
N ASN A 640 5.27 20.98 -22.03
CA ASN A 640 5.19 19.64 -22.61
C ASN A 640 6.21 19.48 -23.74
N ILE A 641 7.42 19.05 -23.40
CA ILE A 641 8.48 18.71 -24.36
C ILE A 641 8.59 17.17 -24.45
N LYS A 642 8.42 16.62 -25.66
CA LYS A 642 8.56 15.19 -25.93
C LYS A 642 10.03 14.77 -25.79
N ALA A 643 10.29 13.46 -25.65
CA ALA A 643 11.64 12.92 -25.47
C ALA A 643 12.62 13.32 -26.60
N ASN A 644 12.14 13.37 -27.86
CA ASN A 644 12.92 13.82 -29.02
C ASN A 644 13.15 15.34 -29.09
N GLY A 645 12.75 16.08 -28.04
CA GLY A 645 12.88 17.51 -27.97
C GLY A 645 11.78 18.26 -28.74
N LYS A 646 11.89 19.59 -28.69
CA LYS A 646 10.95 20.51 -29.34
C LYS A 646 11.75 21.64 -29.96
N ARG A 647 11.40 22.07 -31.18
CA ARG A 647 12.03 23.26 -31.77
C ARG A 647 11.65 24.50 -30.94
N ALA A 648 12.62 25.14 -30.31
CA ALA A 648 12.43 26.34 -29.51
C ALA A 648 12.48 27.61 -30.36
N MET A 649 13.46 27.71 -31.26
CA MET A 649 13.61 28.83 -32.19
C MET A 649 14.42 28.42 -33.43
N LYS A 650 14.33 29.21 -34.49
CA LYS A 650 15.24 29.10 -35.64
C LYS A 650 16.53 29.88 -35.35
N LEU A 651 17.67 29.28 -35.63
CA LEU A 651 18.99 29.91 -35.60
C LEU A 651 19.60 29.88 -37.01
N ASP A 652 20.36 30.91 -37.36
CA ASP A 652 21.16 30.94 -38.58
C ASP A 652 22.50 30.23 -38.36
N ASN A 653 23.14 29.76 -39.44
CA ASN A 653 24.34 28.91 -39.41
C ASN A 653 25.54 29.49 -38.64
N ASN A 654 25.53 30.78 -38.29
CA ASN A 654 26.60 31.46 -37.53
C ASN A 654 26.17 32.04 -36.18
N ASP A 655 24.86 32.11 -35.88
CA ASP A 655 24.37 32.63 -34.60
C ASP A 655 24.21 31.49 -33.59
N LYS A 656 24.32 31.80 -32.29
CA LYS A 656 24.22 30.82 -31.21
C LYS A 656 23.36 31.37 -30.09
N LEU A 657 22.48 30.54 -29.54
CA LEU A 657 21.74 30.89 -28.33
C LEU A 657 22.69 30.88 -27.13
N ILE A 658 22.85 32.02 -26.48
CA ILE A 658 23.77 32.19 -25.33
C ILE A 658 23.07 31.87 -24.02
N GLN A 659 21.85 32.41 -23.84
CA GLN A 659 21.11 32.31 -22.60
C GLN A 659 19.61 32.39 -22.83
N VAL A 660 18.84 31.70 -21.98
CA VAL A 660 17.39 31.83 -21.87
C VAL A 660 17.09 32.22 -20.42
N LEU A 661 16.19 33.17 -20.22
CA LEU A 661 15.87 33.74 -18.91
C LEU A 661 14.36 33.79 -18.68
N LEU A 662 13.93 33.67 -17.42
CA LEU A 662 12.55 33.94 -17.01
C LEU A 662 12.37 35.40 -16.66
N ALA A 663 11.40 36.06 -17.28
CA ALA A 663 11.10 37.47 -17.07
C ALA A 663 9.59 37.71 -16.95
N GLY A 664 9.18 38.48 -15.94
CA GLY A 664 7.82 39.02 -15.82
C GLY A 664 7.68 40.37 -16.53
N ASP A 665 6.44 40.87 -16.61
CA ASP A 665 6.13 42.13 -17.31
C ASP A 665 6.74 43.37 -16.66
N LYS A 666 7.03 43.30 -15.35
CA LYS A 666 7.62 44.40 -14.57
C LYS A 666 9.15 44.31 -14.47
N ASN A 667 9.79 43.59 -15.39
CA ASN A 667 11.24 43.46 -15.43
C ASN A 667 11.86 44.21 -16.62
N ASP A 668 13.15 44.52 -16.47
CA ASP A 668 14.01 44.98 -17.55
C ASP A 668 15.00 43.86 -17.93
N VAL A 669 15.37 43.81 -19.21
CA VAL A 669 16.45 42.96 -19.71
C VAL A 669 17.73 43.79 -19.76
N ILE A 670 18.81 43.27 -19.19
CA ILE A 670 20.16 43.80 -19.41
C ILE A 670 20.99 42.80 -20.22
N LEU A 671 21.55 43.26 -21.33
CA LEU A 671 22.48 42.49 -22.15
C LEU A 671 23.89 43.03 -21.94
N SER A 672 24.86 42.15 -21.70
CA SER A 672 26.26 42.49 -21.51
C SER A 672 27.14 41.85 -22.57
N THR A 673 28.13 42.60 -23.04
CA THR A 673 29.02 42.19 -24.12
C THR A 673 30.42 41.85 -23.62
N SER A 674 31.17 41.11 -24.45
CA SER A 674 32.55 40.71 -24.13
C SER A 674 33.51 41.90 -23.96
N LYS A 675 33.30 43.00 -24.70
CA LYS A 675 34.11 44.22 -24.63
C LYS A 675 33.60 45.23 -23.59
N GLY A 676 32.85 44.77 -22.59
CA GLY A 676 32.45 45.61 -21.46
C GLY A 676 31.36 46.62 -21.75
N LYS A 677 30.55 46.45 -22.82
CA LYS A 677 29.34 47.25 -23.04
C LYS A 677 28.11 46.54 -22.48
N CYS A 678 27.05 47.30 -22.22
CA CYS A 678 25.74 46.76 -21.85
C CYS A 678 24.59 47.65 -22.31
N VAL A 679 23.41 47.07 -22.51
CA VAL A 679 22.17 47.81 -22.75
C VAL A 679 21.08 47.29 -21.82
N ARG A 680 20.30 48.19 -21.23
CA ARG A 680 19.12 47.89 -20.41
C ARG A 680 17.88 48.44 -21.09
N PHE A 681 16.87 47.61 -21.28
CA PHE A 681 15.58 47.98 -21.89
C PHE A 681 14.43 47.19 -21.24
N ASN A 682 13.19 47.62 -21.44
CA ASN A 682 12.06 46.97 -20.78
C ASN A 682 11.71 45.65 -21.48
N VAL A 683 11.32 44.62 -20.72
CA VAL A 683 10.89 43.33 -21.30
C VAL A 683 9.75 43.50 -22.30
N ASN A 684 8.85 44.47 -22.10
CA ASN A 684 7.72 44.74 -22.98
C ASN A 684 8.11 45.43 -24.31
N ASP A 685 9.35 45.92 -24.44
CA ASP A 685 9.88 46.40 -25.73
C ASP A 685 10.07 45.25 -26.75
N VAL A 686 9.99 43.99 -26.27
CA VAL A 686 10.02 42.77 -27.05
C VAL A 686 8.63 42.12 -26.99
N ARG A 687 7.95 42.10 -28.14
CA ARG A 687 6.65 41.41 -28.27
C ARG A 687 6.78 39.92 -27.97
N VAL A 688 5.71 39.32 -27.46
CA VAL A 688 5.60 37.85 -27.33
C VAL A 688 5.37 37.23 -28.71
N PHE A 689 6.20 36.26 -29.08
CA PHE A 689 6.11 35.56 -30.36
C PHE A 689 5.32 34.26 -30.22
N SER A 690 4.27 34.09 -31.02
CA SER A 690 3.48 32.84 -31.08
C SER A 690 4.12 31.77 -31.99
N GLY A 691 4.77 32.18 -33.08
CA GLY A 691 5.39 31.26 -34.06
C GLY A 691 6.88 31.01 -33.81
N ARG A 692 7.36 29.78 -34.08
CA ARG A 692 8.74 29.31 -33.77
C ARG A 692 9.78 29.58 -34.87
N THR A 693 9.39 30.24 -35.95
CA THR A 693 10.21 30.47 -37.14
C THR A 693 11.04 31.75 -37.09
N SER A 694 10.68 32.71 -36.22
CA SER A 694 11.39 33.98 -36.10
C SER A 694 12.63 33.88 -35.20
N MET A 695 13.69 34.60 -35.57
CA MET A 695 14.92 34.74 -34.78
C MET A 695 14.80 35.78 -33.63
N GLY A 696 13.70 36.54 -33.58
CA GLY A 696 13.51 37.62 -32.62
C GLY A 696 13.75 39.02 -33.20
N VAL A 697 14.00 39.98 -32.32
CA VAL A 697 14.30 41.38 -32.63
C VAL A 697 15.66 41.78 -32.09
N ARG A 698 16.28 42.82 -32.65
CA ARG A 698 17.57 43.31 -32.15
C ARG A 698 17.42 43.91 -30.74
N GLY A 699 18.21 43.39 -29.80
CA GLY A 699 18.30 43.85 -28.41
C GLY A 699 19.43 44.86 -28.19
N ILE A 700 20.60 44.65 -28.80
CA ILE A 700 21.75 45.58 -28.79
C ILE A 700 22.37 45.69 -30.17
N LYS A 701 22.93 46.85 -30.52
CA LYS A 701 23.76 47.03 -31.72
C LYS A 701 25.22 46.83 -31.35
N LEU A 702 25.79 45.69 -31.77
CA LEU A 702 27.20 45.35 -31.56
C LEU A 702 28.09 46.09 -32.56
N GLN A 703 29.31 46.43 -32.16
CA GLN A 703 30.36 47.02 -32.99
C GLN A 703 31.65 46.21 -32.85
N ASN A 704 32.58 46.36 -33.81
CA ASN A 704 33.97 45.87 -33.70
C ASN A 704 34.10 44.37 -33.34
N ASN A 705 33.32 43.48 -33.95
CA ASN A 705 33.32 42.03 -33.62
C ASN A 705 33.00 41.71 -32.14
N ASP A 706 32.30 42.60 -31.43
CA ASP A 706 31.80 42.30 -30.09
C ASP A 706 30.66 41.26 -30.13
N ARG A 707 30.38 40.64 -28.99
CA ARG A 707 29.36 39.59 -28.85
C ARG A 707 28.72 39.63 -27.47
N ILE A 708 27.51 39.11 -27.36
CA ILE A 708 26.86 38.88 -26.06
C ILE A 708 27.61 37.77 -25.30
N ILE A 709 27.80 38.00 -24.00
CA ILE A 709 28.37 37.02 -23.06
C ILE A 709 27.41 36.66 -21.94
N SER A 710 26.55 37.60 -21.53
CA SER A 710 25.61 37.41 -20.43
C SER A 710 24.37 38.25 -20.66
N ALA A 711 23.23 37.74 -20.25
CA ALA A 711 21.99 38.47 -20.12
C ALA A 711 21.42 38.25 -18.73
N SER A 712 20.75 39.26 -18.20
CA SER A 712 20.15 39.21 -16.86
C SER A 712 18.83 39.96 -16.83
N ILE A 713 18.00 39.61 -15.86
CA ILE A 713 16.71 40.24 -15.62
C ILE A 713 16.84 41.10 -14.36
N LEU A 714 16.38 42.35 -14.44
CA LEU A 714 16.42 43.31 -13.33
C LEU A 714 14.99 43.78 -13.01
N ASN A 715 14.79 44.24 -11.79
CA ASN A 715 13.57 44.91 -11.38
C ASN A 715 13.43 46.25 -12.13
N SER A 716 12.30 46.43 -12.82
CA SER A 716 11.98 47.71 -13.45
C SER A 716 11.53 48.71 -12.38
N VAL A 717 12.11 49.90 -12.44
CA VAL A 717 11.69 51.09 -11.71
C VAL A 717 11.84 52.29 -12.63
N ASP A 718 10.79 53.10 -12.74
CA ASP A 718 10.85 54.36 -13.46
C ASP A 718 11.50 55.39 -12.55
N ILE A 719 12.73 55.79 -12.86
CA ILE A 719 13.54 56.75 -12.12
C ILE A 719 14.10 57.77 -13.12
N ASN A 720 13.91 59.06 -12.86
CA ASN A 720 14.45 60.11 -13.73
C ASN A 720 15.95 60.35 -13.44
N THR A 721 16.63 61.14 -14.28
CA THR A 721 18.08 61.32 -14.18
C THR A 721 18.50 61.98 -12.87
N ASP A 722 17.76 63.01 -12.43
CA ASP A 722 18.08 63.81 -11.24
C ASP A 722 17.86 63.01 -9.96
N GLU A 723 16.69 62.37 -9.83
CA GLU A 723 16.31 61.47 -8.73
C GLU A 723 17.34 60.33 -8.57
N ARG A 724 17.78 59.77 -9.69
CA ARG A 724 18.81 58.72 -9.72
C ARG A 724 20.15 59.21 -9.20
N GLU A 725 20.61 60.38 -9.65
CA GLU A 725 21.90 60.91 -9.21
C GLU A 725 21.90 61.29 -7.74
N GLU A 726 20.80 61.85 -7.26
CA GLU A 726 20.61 62.18 -5.86
C GLU A 726 20.58 60.92 -4.98
N TYR A 727 19.81 59.90 -5.38
CA TYR A 727 19.76 58.62 -4.67
C TYR A 727 21.13 57.93 -4.61
N LEU A 728 21.87 57.87 -5.72
CA LEU A 728 23.22 57.28 -5.76
C LEU A 728 24.21 58.04 -4.87
N LYS A 729 24.14 59.38 -4.83
CA LYS A 729 24.95 60.22 -3.93
C LYS A 729 24.62 59.94 -2.47
N TYR A 730 23.34 59.81 -2.12
CA TYR A 730 22.89 59.48 -0.76
C TYR A 730 23.34 58.09 -0.30
N VAL A 731 23.12 57.04 -1.10
CA VAL A 731 23.57 55.68 -0.74
C VAL A 731 25.09 55.60 -0.63
N SER A 732 25.82 56.34 -1.48
CA SER A 732 27.28 56.46 -1.35
C SER A 732 27.70 57.15 -0.06
N SER A 733 27.00 58.19 0.41
CA SER A 733 27.33 58.88 1.66
C SER A 733 27.06 57.99 2.88
N LEU A 734 25.96 57.22 2.86
CA LEU A 734 25.66 56.21 3.89
C LEU A 734 26.78 55.19 4.03
N ARG A 735 27.32 54.67 2.90
CA ARG A 735 28.46 53.72 2.92
C ARG A 735 29.75 54.33 3.47
N ARG A 736 29.94 55.65 3.33
CA ARG A 736 31.09 56.39 3.88
C ARG A 736 30.86 56.90 5.30
N LYS A 737 29.68 56.64 5.89
CA LYS A 737 29.23 57.18 7.19
C LYS A 737 29.15 58.72 7.22
N GLU A 738 28.88 59.35 6.08
CA GLU A 738 28.68 60.79 5.94
C GLU A 738 27.17 61.12 5.97
N LYS A 739 26.73 62.00 6.88
CA LYS A 739 25.34 62.46 6.95
C LYS A 739 25.07 63.51 5.86
N LYS A 740 24.19 63.20 4.92
CA LYS A 740 23.76 64.11 3.86
C LYS A 740 22.23 64.17 3.80
N LYS A 741 21.67 65.37 3.70
CA LYS A 741 20.24 65.59 3.53
C LYS A 741 19.86 65.21 2.09
N ILE A 742 18.72 64.52 1.93
CA ILE A 742 18.20 64.06 0.64
C ILE A 742 16.83 64.71 0.39
N ASP A 743 16.57 65.11 -0.85
CA ASP A 743 15.34 65.73 -1.33
C ASP A 743 14.43 64.72 -2.05
N ILE A 744 14.43 63.47 -1.57
CA ILE A 744 13.52 62.40 -2.02
C ILE A 744 12.56 62.07 -0.87
N LYS A 745 11.26 62.03 -1.16
CA LYS A 745 10.22 61.64 -0.19
C LYS A 745 10.53 60.27 0.42
N LYS A 746 10.27 60.11 1.72
CA LYS A 746 10.60 58.89 2.49
C LYS A 746 10.06 57.61 1.83
N ASP A 747 8.79 57.57 1.46
CA ASP A 747 8.17 56.39 0.84
C ASP A 747 8.81 56.04 -0.51
N ARG A 748 9.20 57.07 -1.28
CA ARG A 748 9.89 56.90 -2.56
C ARG A 748 11.31 56.37 -2.35
N LEU A 749 12.00 56.85 -1.31
CA LEU A 749 13.33 56.39 -0.93
C LEU A 749 13.31 54.90 -0.51
N GLU A 750 12.29 54.47 0.25
CA GLU A 750 12.09 53.07 0.64
C GLU A 750 11.79 52.17 -0.57
N LEU A 751 10.96 52.65 -1.51
CA LEU A 751 10.72 51.95 -2.77
C LEU A 751 12.00 51.80 -3.62
N LEU A 752 12.81 52.86 -3.74
CA LEU A 752 14.08 52.80 -4.47
C LEU A 752 15.07 51.85 -3.77
N ASN A 753 15.11 51.84 -2.44
CA ASN A 753 15.97 50.93 -1.71
C ASN A 753 15.56 49.46 -1.88
N SER A 754 14.26 49.15 -1.77
CA SER A 754 13.74 47.78 -1.92
C SER A 754 13.88 47.22 -3.34
N LYS A 755 13.95 48.09 -4.36
CA LYS A 755 14.11 47.71 -5.76
C LYS A 755 15.56 47.78 -6.27
N GLN A 756 16.49 48.28 -5.47
CA GLN A 756 17.89 48.36 -5.85
C GLN A 756 18.50 46.95 -5.89
N GLU A 757 19.15 46.63 -7.00
CA GLU A 757 19.88 45.38 -7.17
C GLU A 757 21.36 45.71 -7.41
N PHE A 758 22.25 44.77 -7.11
CA PHE A 758 23.68 44.92 -7.41
C PHE A 758 24.09 43.93 -8.48
N LEU A 759 24.62 44.43 -9.61
CA LEU A 759 25.16 43.58 -10.65
C LEU A 759 26.61 43.26 -10.36
N LEU A 760 26.91 41.98 -10.24
CA LEU A 760 28.28 41.48 -10.23
C LEU A 760 28.76 41.31 -11.68
N SER A 761 29.77 42.06 -12.06
CA SER A 761 30.51 41.85 -13.32
C SER A 761 31.83 41.14 -13.05
N VAL A 762 32.09 40.05 -13.78
CA VAL A 762 33.32 39.24 -13.69
C VAL A 762 34.02 39.17 -15.03
N THR A 763 35.34 39.28 -15.03
CA THR A 763 36.23 39.26 -16.20
C THR A 763 37.09 38.00 -16.24
N GLU A 764 37.60 37.66 -17.43
CA GLU A 764 38.29 36.38 -17.68
C GLU A 764 39.57 36.19 -16.86
N ASN A 765 40.26 37.26 -16.46
CA ASN A 765 41.46 37.16 -15.63
C ASN A 765 41.15 37.16 -14.11
N GLY A 766 39.88 36.98 -13.72
CA GLY A 766 39.49 36.81 -12.31
C GLY A 766 39.24 38.10 -11.53
N TYR A 767 39.03 39.23 -12.22
CA TYR A 767 38.63 40.50 -11.59
C TYR A 767 37.12 40.71 -11.69
N GLY A 768 36.55 41.42 -10.71
CA GLY A 768 35.14 41.80 -10.76
C GLY A 768 34.73 42.83 -9.72
N LYS A 769 33.48 43.29 -9.84
CA LYS A 769 32.90 44.32 -8.97
C LYS A 769 31.38 44.21 -8.92
N ARG A 770 30.79 44.78 -7.87
CA ARG A 770 29.36 45.03 -7.75
C ARG A 770 29.04 46.47 -8.13
N SER A 771 28.06 46.70 -8.99
CA SER A 771 27.58 48.04 -9.35
C SER A 771 26.07 48.12 -9.18
N SER A 772 25.55 49.26 -8.72
CA SER A 772 24.11 49.47 -8.51
C SER A 772 23.35 49.36 -9.83
N SER A 773 22.19 48.69 -9.83
CA SER A 773 21.30 48.57 -10.98
C SER A 773 20.85 49.93 -11.53
N TYR A 774 20.78 50.96 -10.67
CA TYR A 774 20.45 52.33 -11.07
C TYR A 774 21.55 53.06 -11.82
N GLU A 775 22.81 52.59 -11.77
CA GLU A 775 23.83 53.17 -12.65
C GLU A 775 23.58 52.81 -14.12
N TYR A 776 22.86 51.71 -14.39
CA TYR A 776 22.51 51.23 -15.72
C TYR A 776 21.23 51.89 -16.20
N ARG A 777 21.35 53.00 -16.94
CA ARG A 777 20.20 53.75 -17.46
C ARG A 777 19.33 52.88 -18.37
N LYS A 778 18.00 52.97 -18.20
CA LYS A 778 17.01 52.36 -19.09
C LYS A 778 16.99 53.10 -20.42
N THR A 779 17.07 52.36 -21.52
CA THR A 779 17.06 52.87 -22.90
C THR A 779 16.14 52.01 -23.77
N LYS A 780 15.83 52.45 -24.99
CA LYS A 780 15.15 51.57 -25.96
C LYS A 780 16.08 50.45 -26.43
N ARG A 781 15.53 49.28 -26.77
CA ARG A 781 16.29 48.18 -27.39
C ARG A 781 16.99 48.61 -28.68
N GLY A 782 18.09 47.96 -29.01
CA GLY A 782 18.85 48.16 -30.25
C GLY A 782 19.87 49.31 -30.21
N GLY A 783 20.07 49.97 -29.06
CA GLY A 783 21.14 50.95 -28.87
C GLY A 783 22.55 50.35 -28.85
N GLN A 784 23.57 51.20 -28.91
CA GLN A 784 25.00 50.79 -28.83
C GLN A 784 25.43 50.38 -27.40
N GLY A 785 24.64 50.69 -26.39
CA GLY A 785 24.93 50.41 -25.00
C GLY A 785 25.92 51.39 -24.33
N ILE A 786 26.10 51.22 -23.03
CA ILE A 786 27.00 51.99 -22.16
C ILE A 786 28.09 51.07 -21.57
N ILE A 787 29.14 51.62 -20.98
CA ILE A 787 30.19 50.82 -20.33
C ILE A 787 29.63 50.11 -19.09
N ASN A 788 29.76 48.79 -19.01
CA ASN A 788 29.43 47.95 -17.86
C ASN A 788 30.59 47.88 -16.87
N ILE A 789 31.77 47.58 -17.41
CA ILE A 789 33.04 47.44 -16.70
C ILE A 789 34.14 47.89 -17.66
N GLU A 790 35.16 48.54 -17.13
CA GLU A 790 36.32 48.94 -17.92
C GLU A 790 37.22 47.72 -18.15
N THR A 791 37.38 47.34 -19.42
CA THR A 791 38.23 46.22 -19.83
C THR A 791 39.62 46.73 -20.20
N SER A 792 40.65 46.06 -19.72
CA SER A 792 42.07 46.31 -20.02
C SER A 792 42.77 44.97 -20.25
N GLU A 793 44.04 44.97 -20.70
CA GLU A 793 44.83 43.72 -20.79
C GLU A 793 44.91 42.98 -19.44
N ARG A 794 44.94 43.73 -18.33
CA ARG A 794 44.91 43.18 -16.97
C ARG A 794 43.60 42.42 -16.71
N ASN A 795 42.46 43.00 -17.04
CA ASN A 795 41.14 42.40 -16.76
C ASN A 795 40.77 41.30 -17.75
N GLY A 796 41.10 41.50 -19.03
CA GLY A 796 40.55 40.74 -20.15
C GLY A 796 39.07 41.06 -20.41
N GLY A 797 38.43 40.25 -21.24
CA GLY A 797 37.01 40.35 -21.57
C GLY A 797 36.07 39.99 -20.42
N VAL A 798 34.81 40.45 -20.52
CA VAL A 798 33.76 40.12 -19.54
C VAL A 798 33.26 38.69 -19.76
N VAL A 799 33.10 37.94 -18.67
CA VAL A 799 32.62 36.54 -18.67
C VAL A 799 31.18 36.45 -18.20
N ALA A 800 30.81 37.19 -17.15
CA ALA A 800 29.46 37.15 -16.60
C ALA A 800 29.05 38.51 -16.02
N SER A 801 27.75 38.83 -16.09
CA SER A 801 27.18 40.04 -15.49
C SER A 801 25.73 39.82 -15.07
N PHE A 802 25.48 39.64 -13.78
CA PHE A 802 24.17 39.26 -13.24
C PHE A 802 23.90 39.86 -11.85
N PRO A 803 22.63 40.04 -11.46
CA PRO A 803 22.27 40.52 -10.12
C PRO A 803 22.68 39.51 -9.04
N VAL A 804 23.12 40.03 -7.90
CA VAL A 804 23.51 39.26 -6.72
C VAL A 804 23.00 39.94 -5.44
N GLU A 805 22.69 39.14 -4.43
CA GLU A 805 22.38 39.60 -3.08
C GLU A 805 23.62 39.50 -2.18
N GLU A 806 23.62 40.19 -1.03
CA GLU A 806 24.84 40.29 -0.22
C GLU A 806 25.23 38.97 0.47
N ASP A 807 24.25 38.19 0.88
CA ASP A 807 24.37 36.93 1.59
C ASP A 807 24.48 35.70 0.67
N GLU A 808 24.30 35.89 -0.63
CA GLU A 808 24.59 34.88 -1.64
C GLU A 808 26.09 34.58 -1.74
N GLU A 809 26.39 33.40 -2.27
CA GLU A 809 27.72 33.01 -2.69
C GLU A 809 27.78 32.88 -4.22
N VAL A 810 28.97 33.06 -4.78
CA VAL A 810 29.22 32.86 -6.22
C VAL A 810 30.22 31.75 -6.43
N ILE A 811 29.90 30.90 -7.40
CA ILE A 811 30.77 29.83 -7.87
C ILE A 811 31.36 30.25 -9.22
N MET A 812 32.69 30.27 -9.31
CA MET A 812 33.43 30.56 -10.54
C MET A 812 34.24 29.34 -10.97
N VAL A 813 34.27 29.09 -12.27
CA VAL A 813 34.99 27.98 -12.90
C VAL A 813 36.00 28.50 -13.91
N THR A 814 37.20 27.92 -13.94
CA THR A 814 38.24 28.24 -14.93
C THR A 814 38.33 27.21 -16.06
N ASN A 815 38.94 27.59 -17.18
CA ASN A 815 39.27 26.70 -18.29
C ASN A 815 40.22 25.55 -17.92
N ARG A 816 40.90 25.63 -16.76
CA ARG A 816 41.72 24.55 -16.20
C ARG A 816 40.98 23.70 -15.15
N GLY A 817 39.66 23.90 -15.03
CA GLY A 817 38.83 23.16 -14.10
C GLY A 817 38.98 23.57 -12.64
N LYS A 818 39.63 24.71 -12.32
CA LYS A 818 39.63 25.23 -10.94
C LYS A 818 38.26 25.80 -10.61
N LEU A 819 37.78 25.46 -9.42
CA LEU A 819 36.48 25.88 -8.91
C LEU A 819 36.66 26.65 -7.60
N ILE A 820 35.98 27.78 -7.47
CA ILE A 820 36.01 28.61 -6.27
C ILE A 820 34.60 29.07 -5.90
N ARG A 821 34.27 29.00 -4.61
CA ARG A 821 33.03 29.48 -4.00
C ARG A 821 33.37 30.67 -3.09
N LEU A 822 32.76 31.83 -3.32
CA LEU A 822 33.06 33.08 -2.61
C LEU A 822 31.79 33.78 -2.14
N LEU A 823 31.78 34.33 -0.93
CA LEU A 823 30.69 35.17 -0.43
C LEU A 823 30.64 36.53 -1.16
N VAL A 824 29.45 36.91 -1.64
CA VAL A 824 29.23 38.14 -2.41
C VAL A 824 29.50 39.39 -1.57
N LYS A 825 29.15 39.39 -0.28
CA LYS A 825 29.42 40.46 0.68
C LYS A 825 30.85 40.98 0.63
N GLY A 826 31.81 40.08 0.37
CA GLY A 826 33.23 40.43 0.28
C GLY A 826 33.60 41.24 -0.97
N ILE A 827 32.79 41.25 -2.03
CA ILE A 827 33.13 41.87 -3.32
C ILE A 827 32.89 43.38 -3.26
N ARG A 828 33.85 44.19 -3.74
CA ARG A 828 33.77 45.65 -3.67
C ARG A 828 32.58 46.19 -4.47
N ILE A 829 31.82 47.10 -3.88
CA ILE A 829 30.84 47.94 -4.59
C ILE A 829 31.57 49.14 -5.18
N ALA A 830 31.47 49.34 -6.49
CA ALA A 830 32.10 50.43 -7.22
C ALA A 830 31.25 50.84 -8.44
N GLY A 831 31.51 52.04 -8.96
CA GLY A 831 30.82 52.54 -10.16
C GLY A 831 31.07 51.68 -11.39
N ARG A 832 30.21 51.80 -12.40
CA ARG A 832 30.28 51.02 -13.66
C ARG A 832 31.64 51.15 -14.36
N VAL A 833 32.14 52.37 -14.50
CA VAL A 833 33.41 52.65 -15.20
C VAL A 833 34.59 52.49 -14.24
N THR A 834 34.78 51.28 -13.74
CA THR A 834 35.94 50.90 -12.91
C THR A 834 36.38 49.48 -13.23
N GLN A 835 37.64 49.13 -12.95
CA GLN A 835 38.23 47.81 -13.25
C GLN A 835 37.89 46.71 -12.23
N GLY A 836 37.38 47.05 -11.05
CA GLY A 836 37.06 46.09 -9.99
C GLY A 836 38.25 45.58 -9.17
N VAL A 837 38.03 44.53 -8.38
CA VAL A 837 39.00 43.91 -7.46
C VAL A 837 39.25 42.46 -7.84
N THR A 838 40.35 41.89 -7.37
CA THR A 838 40.66 40.47 -7.58
C THR A 838 39.65 39.58 -6.85
N LEU A 839 39.00 38.70 -7.58
CA LEU A 839 38.10 37.65 -7.04
C LEU A 839 38.84 36.32 -6.96
N LEU A 840 39.52 35.95 -8.05
CA LEU A 840 40.30 34.73 -8.21
C LEU A 840 41.69 35.08 -8.75
N ASN A 841 42.74 34.49 -8.16
CA ASN A 841 44.09 34.58 -8.70
C ASN A 841 44.23 33.57 -9.84
N THR A 842 44.38 34.07 -11.06
CA THR A 842 44.57 33.28 -12.28
C THR A 842 46.04 33.24 -12.68
N GLU A 843 46.50 32.08 -13.18
CA GLU A 843 47.81 31.97 -13.85
C GLU A 843 47.74 32.56 -15.28
N LYS A 844 48.87 32.86 -15.94
CA LYS A 844 48.91 33.56 -17.24
C LYS A 844 48.02 32.95 -18.35
N SER A 845 47.79 31.64 -18.35
CA SER A 845 46.94 30.95 -19.34
C SER A 845 45.60 30.45 -18.76
N GLU A 846 45.32 30.76 -17.50
CA GLU A 846 44.10 30.37 -16.81
C GLU A 846 43.07 31.48 -16.90
N LYS A 847 41.86 31.16 -17.32
CA LYS A 847 40.77 32.11 -17.52
C LYS A 847 39.50 31.61 -16.86
N VAL A 848 38.76 32.52 -16.22
CA VAL A 848 37.38 32.27 -15.78
C VAL A 848 36.50 32.07 -17.02
N VAL A 849 35.72 31.00 -17.04
CA VAL A 849 34.85 30.63 -18.18
C VAL A 849 33.37 30.68 -17.85
N SER A 850 33.02 30.44 -16.59
CA SER A 850 31.62 30.40 -16.16
C SER A 850 31.48 30.84 -14.70
N VAL A 851 30.37 31.50 -14.39
CA VAL A 851 30.05 31.98 -13.04
C VAL A 851 28.56 31.77 -12.78
N THR A 852 28.21 31.29 -11.59
CA THR A 852 26.82 31.15 -11.12
C THR A 852 26.68 31.56 -9.66
N THR A 853 25.46 31.77 -9.19
CA THR A 853 25.15 32.06 -7.78
C THR A 853 24.72 30.79 -7.04
N VAL A 854 24.91 30.81 -5.73
CA VAL A 854 24.36 29.87 -4.76
C VAL A 854 23.54 30.72 -3.80
N LYS A 855 22.23 30.49 -3.81
CA LYS A 855 21.34 31.10 -2.83
C LYS A 855 21.61 30.46 -1.48
N LYS A 856 21.53 31.26 -0.42
CA LYS A 856 21.57 30.72 0.93
C LYS A 856 20.20 30.07 1.19
N ASN A 857 20.19 28.82 1.62
CA ASN A 857 18.94 28.16 1.98
C ASN A 857 18.33 28.93 3.16
N GLU A 858 17.12 29.45 2.97
CA GLU A 858 16.21 29.64 4.08
C GLU A 858 15.96 28.22 4.60
N VAL A 859 16.62 27.88 5.71
CA VAL A 859 16.23 26.71 6.49
C VAL A 859 14.84 27.08 7.02
N GLU A 860 13.80 26.60 6.35
CA GLU A 860 12.44 26.56 6.91
C GLU A 860 12.42 25.67 8.15
#